data_AF-A0A3C1ENA2-F1
#
_entry.id   AF-A0A3C1ENA2-F1
#
_cell.length_a   1.000
_cell.length_b   1.000
_cell.length_c   1.000
_cell.angle_alpha   90.00
_cell.angle_beta   90.00
_cell.angle_gamma   90.00
#
_symmetry.space_group_name_H-M   'P 1'
#
loop_
_entity.id
_entity.type
_entity.pdbx_description
1 polymer ?
#
loop_
_entity_poly.entity_id
_entity_poly.type
_entity_poly.pdbx_seq_one_letter_code
_entity_poly.pdbx_strand_id
1 'polypeptide(L)'
;MKRPSAWDVVGGALLTLLVTGAYWFSLPLFENAELQLYDMRAKLRQNLDPSEEIVLVAIDDNSIAQIGPWPWPRWRLAAVIDKLSSAGARVVGLDIVLSAEERNPGLAELRRLKELYQSMVAARAVTDRKNIFDVQFSSAIVELDSDSKLEIALRKAGNVVLPMSFARAGTPGAALEPPPAWISTFTLSSQGRAQAVESAGFEGGQARFPVARFAAACAGIGHVNVFPDLDGVVRREMPAYRYGNDYYPSFGAQLALAYGGLRTRDAVFVPGRELRVGNNSIPLDETGRMLVTYNGPEQTFQTFSFQDVINDKVPPDALKNKIVIVGPASGDVAASHETPLAVNFPAIEMVANVVENILHGKYLLRPPWARKLELGLLGAAGLFVMLLLPRLRALPGLILSLLLMVSVTAAGTYFFVNGCWVKVAYPSILLALSYLIGVLRRLFATARGAGAAEASAAGPKPKAAGPGVVAAGAGAAPKESKAPVCGAAPKRALGRYQIEKELGRGAMGVVYLGRDPKINRRVAIKTMALEAGADAAATREIKERFFREAESAGTLNHPNIVRIFDAGEEQDVAFIAMELLDGHDFTRYTAKDSLLPVAQTMEYVAMVADALDYAHARGIVHRDIKPANFMLLQDGTVRVADFGIARITASSKTTTGAVLGTPSYMSPEQVAGKKVDGRSDIFSLSVALFELATGEKPFKGGEGIGTLLFQITNEPHPDPLAVRPDLPACLAPIIHKGLAKNPDERYARGGLLAAELRACVSALKSGGAARDSTVRLPPPAGAPAADSIMDAAAPLPAPGASAAAPVLLPPPAATEPAPQATVRLAAAEQEKP
;
A
#
# COMPACT_ATOMS: atom_id res chain seq x y z
N MET A 1 -16.94 -5.89 57.06
CA MET A 1 -16.67 -5.25 55.75
C MET A 1 -16.99 -3.76 55.86
N LYS A 2 -16.09 -2.85 55.43
CA LYS A 2 -16.42 -1.42 55.35
C LYS A 2 -17.49 -1.21 54.26
N ARG A 3 -18.48 -0.36 54.49
CA ARG A 3 -19.45 0.03 53.46
C ARG A 3 -18.71 0.78 52.34
N PRO A 4 -18.98 0.50 51.05
CA PRO A 4 -18.40 1.27 49.95
C PRO A 4 -18.78 2.74 50.12
N SER A 5 -17.84 3.65 49.89
CA SER A 5 -18.16 5.08 49.92
C SER A 5 -19.06 5.40 48.72
N ALA A 6 -19.91 6.43 48.84
CA ALA A 6 -20.74 6.88 47.71
C ALA A 6 -19.88 7.19 46.47
N TRP A 7 -18.66 7.70 46.68
CA TRP A 7 -17.70 8.01 45.62
C TRP A 7 -17.08 6.79 44.94
N ASP A 8 -17.03 5.63 45.59
CA ASP A 8 -16.55 4.40 44.97
C ASP A 8 -17.62 3.80 44.05
N VAL A 9 -18.88 3.83 44.50
CA VAL A 9 -20.02 3.37 43.70
C VAL A 9 -20.21 4.28 42.49
N VAL A 10 -20.18 5.60 42.68
CA VAL A 10 -20.31 6.57 41.57
C VAL A 10 -19.12 6.45 40.60
N GLY A 11 -17.89 6.30 41.10
CA GLY A 11 -16.72 6.13 40.25
C GLY A 11 -16.77 4.85 39.41
N GLY A 12 -17.17 3.73 40.02
CA GLY A 12 -17.37 2.46 39.31
C GLY A 12 -18.50 2.54 38.27
N ALA A 13 -19.59 3.24 38.59
CA ALA A 13 -20.71 3.48 37.67
C ALA A 13 -20.29 4.29 36.45
N LEU A 14 -19.56 5.39 36.65
CA LEU A 14 -19.05 6.23 35.56
C LEU A 14 -18.07 5.46 34.66
N LEU A 15 -17.15 4.69 35.25
CA LEU A 15 -16.21 3.87 34.48
C LEU A 15 -16.93 2.79 33.65
N THR A 16 -17.91 2.12 34.25
CA THR A 16 -18.72 1.12 33.55
C THR A 16 -19.49 1.76 32.40
N LEU A 17 -20.14 2.90 32.64
CA LEU A 17 -20.84 3.65 31.59
C LEU A 17 -19.90 4.09 30.47
N LEU A 18 -18.68 4.51 30.79
CA LEU A 18 -17.67 4.87 29.80
C LEU A 18 -17.30 3.68 28.92
N VAL A 19 -16.98 2.51 29.50
CA VAL A 19 -16.60 1.31 28.73
C VAL A 19 -17.80 0.74 27.97
N THR A 20 -19.01 0.77 28.54
CA THR A 20 -20.24 0.38 27.82
C THR A 20 -20.55 1.34 26.69
N GLY A 21 -20.32 2.65 26.87
CA GLY A 21 -20.39 3.64 25.80
C GLY A 21 -19.36 3.36 24.71
N ALA A 22 -18.12 3.04 25.08
CA ALA A 22 -17.07 2.66 24.14
C ALA A 22 -17.45 1.43 23.31
N TYR A 23 -18.09 0.44 23.93
CA TYR A 23 -18.65 -0.73 23.25
C TYR A 23 -19.79 -0.36 22.30
N TRP A 24 -20.73 0.49 22.75
CA TRP A 24 -21.89 0.87 21.95
C TRP A 24 -21.50 1.67 20.69
N PHE A 25 -20.55 2.59 20.82
CA PHE A 25 -20.05 3.42 19.72
C PHE A 25 -18.84 2.82 18.99
N SER A 26 -18.39 1.62 19.38
CA SER A 26 -17.23 0.93 18.79
C SER A 26 -16.00 1.85 18.68
N LEU A 27 -15.61 2.48 19.79
CA LEU A 27 -14.50 3.43 19.79
C LEU A 27 -13.20 2.76 19.31
N PRO A 28 -12.43 3.38 18.39
CA PRO A 28 -11.30 2.73 17.72
C PRO A 28 -10.27 2.10 18.66
N LEU A 29 -9.95 2.75 19.77
CA LEU A 29 -8.97 2.24 20.73
C LEU A 29 -9.38 0.91 21.38
N PHE A 30 -10.65 0.77 21.75
CA PHE A 30 -11.17 -0.46 22.37
C PHE A 30 -11.38 -1.55 21.33
N GLU A 31 -11.83 -1.17 20.13
CA GLU A 31 -12.04 -2.10 19.04
C GLU A 31 -10.71 -2.70 18.56
N ASN A 32 -9.65 -1.88 18.45
CA ASN A 32 -8.32 -2.38 18.11
C ASN A 32 -7.78 -3.38 19.14
N ALA A 33 -8.04 -3.18 20.43
CA ALA A 33 -7.66 -4.14 21.46
C ALA A 33 -8.41 -5.48 21.31
N GLU A 34 -9.69 -5.44 20.91
CA GLU A 34 -10.44 -6.66 20.58
C GLU A 34 -9.90 -7.35 19.32
N LEU A 35 -9.50 -6.59 18.28
CA LEU A 35 -8.90 -7.14 17.06
C LEU A 35 -7.52 -7.77 17.31
N GLN A 36 -6.70 -7.18 18.17
CA GLN A 36 -5.44 -7.83 18.60
C GLN A 36 -5.70 -9.15 19.33
N LEU A 37 -6.72 -9.19 20.18
CA LEU A 37 -7.12 -10.40 20.88
C LEU A 37 -7.71 -11.45 19.91
N TYR A 38 -8.43 -11.01 18.88
CA TYR A 38 -8.85 -11.84 17.76
C TYR A 38 -7.65 -12.49 17.08
N ASP A 39 -6.62 -11.71 16.71
CA ASP A 39 -5.46 -12.25 15.98
C ASP A 39 -4.68 -13.26 16.80
N MET A 40 -4.53 -12.99 18.10
CA MET A 40 -3.93 -13.95 19.03
C MET A 40 -4.71 -15.26 19.08
N ARG A 41 -6.04 -15.22 19.04
CA ARG A 41 -6.90 -16.41 19.07
C ARG A 41 -6.97 -17.11 17.72
N ALA A 42 -6.89 -16.38 16.61
CA ALA A 42 -6.79 -16.94 15.26
C ALA A 42 -5.58 -17.87 15.16
N LYS A 43 -4.44 -17.49 15.77
CA LYS A 43 -3.26 -18.34 15.86
C LYS A 43 -3.50 -19.66 16.62
N LEU A 44 -4.47 -19.71 17.54
CA LEU A 44 -4.82 -20.92 18.29
C LEU A 44 -5.82 -21.83 17.54
N ARG A 45 -6.49 -21.31 16.49
CA ARG A 45 -7.49 -22.04 15.68
C ARG A 45 -6.89 -22.65 14.41
N GLN A 46 -5.58 -22.52 14.20
CA GLN A 46 -4.89 -23.02 12.99
C GLN A 46 -5.14 -24.53 12.77
N ASN A 47 -5.30 -24.89 11.50
CA ASN A 47 -5.36 -26.26 11.02
C ASN A 47 -4.25 -26.45 9.97
N LEU A 48 -3.09 -26.95 10.38
CA LEU A 48 -1.90 -27.07 9.54
C LEU A 48 -1.99 -28.19 8.49
N ASP A 49 -3.09 -28.94 8.47
CA ASP A 49 -3.38 -30.00 7.50
C ASP A 49 -4.68 -29.62 6.75
N PRO A 50 -4.62 -28.68 5.78
CA PRO A 50 -5.77 -28.31 4.98
C PRO A 50 -6.19 -29.44 4.02
N SER A 51 -7.40 -29.36 3.46
CA SER A 51 -7.88 -30.38 2.52
C SER A 51 -6.98 -30.54 1.30
N GLU A 52 -6.75 -31.79 0.89
CA GLU A 52 -6.04 -32.12 -0.35
C GLU A 52 -6.84 -31.75 -1.62
N GLU A 53 -8.09 -31.28 -1.48
CA GLU A 53 -8.96 -30.86 -2.59
C GLU A 53 -8.49 -29.57 -3.27
N ILE A 54 -7.62 -28.78 -2.63
CA ILE A 54 -7.17 -27.47 -3.12
C ILE A 54 -5.66 -27.51 -3.34
N VAL A 55 -5.22 -27.13 -4.55
CA VAL A 55 -3.82 -27.08 -4.95
C VAL A 55 -3.52 -25.74 -5.61
N LEU A 56 -2.36 -25.18 -5.30
CA LEU A 56 -1.89 -23.92 -5.86
C LEU A 56 -0.84 -24.17 -6.94
N VAL A 57 -0.92 -23.42 -8.03
CA VAL A 57 0.10 -23.34 -9.08
C VAL A 57 0.62 -21.91 -9.08
N ALA A 58 1.78 -21.74 -8.46
CA ALA A 58 2.40 -20.45 -8.22
C ALA A 58 3.21 -19.97 -9.42
N ILE A 59 2.92 -18.75 -9.88
CA ILE A 59 3.89 -17.96 -10.64
C ILE A 59 4.88 -17.42 -9.60
N ASP A 60 5.96 -18.17 -9.42
CA ASP A 60 7.00 -17.99 -8.42
C ASP A 60 8.32 -17.50 -9.04
N ASP A 61 9.30 -17.19 -8.18
CA ASP A 61 10.61 -16.71 -8.62
C ASP A 61 11.34 -17.73 -9.50
N ASN A 62 11.12 -19.03 -9.27
CA ASN A 62 11.66 -20.09 -10.11
C ASN A 62 11.09 -20.04 -11.54
N SER A 63 9.77 -19.89 -11.68
CA SER A 63 9.12 -19.75 -12.97
C SER A 63 9.55 -18.47 -13.68
N ILE A 64 9.66 -17.35 -12.96
CA ILE A 64 10.14 -16.07 -13.51
C ILE A 64 11.61 -16.17 -13.95
N ALA A 65 12.47 -16.84 -13.17
CA ALA A 65 13.86 -17.03 -13.52
C ALA A 65 14.05 -17.89 -14.78
N GLN A 66 13.22 -18.92 -14.97
CA GLN A 66 13.32 -19.83 -16.12
C GLN A 66 12.61 -19.31 -17.38
N ILE A 67 11.45 -18.67 -17.24
CA ILE A 67 10.62 -18.22 -18.37
C ILE A 67 11.01 -16.81 -18.81
N GLY A 68 11.36 -15.95 -17.85
CA GLY A 68 11.57 -14.52 -18.05
C GLY A 68 10.61 -13.65 -17.22
N PRO A 69 10.73 -12.33 -17.31
CA PRO A 69 9.93 -11.40 -16.51
C PRO A 69 8.44 -11.51 -16.82
N TRP A 70 7.62 -11.45 -15.76
CA TRP A 70 6.17 -11.36 -15.83
C TRP A 70 5.73 -9.93 -16.23
N PRO A 71 4.61 -9.72 -16.97
CA PRO A 71 3.66 -10.70 -17.49
C PRO A 71 4.14 -11.42 -18.75
N TRP A 72 3.81 -12.71 -18.85
CA TRP A 72 4.11 -13.52 -20.02
C TRP A 72 2.99 -13.47 -21.08
N PRO A 73 3.28 -13.84 -22.34
CA PRO A 73 2.26 -13.98 -23.38
C PRO A 73 1.16 -14.99 -23.00
N ARG A 74 -0.10 -14.71 -23.34
CA ARG A 74 -1.26 -15.51 -22.90
C ARG A 74 -1.29 -16.93 -23.44
N TRP A 75 -0.53 -17.23 -24.51
CA TRP A 75 -0.39 -18.61 -24.98
C TRP A 75 0.25 -19.52 -23.92
N ARG A 76 1.05 -18.99 -22.99
CA ARG A 76 1.57 -19.78 -21.86
C ARG A 76 0.49 -20.11 -20.83
N LEU A 77 -0.44 -19.17 -20.60
CA LEU A 77 -1.63 -19.44 -19.79
C LEU A 77 -2.52 -20.48 -20.45
N ALA A 78 -2.66 -20.43 -21.78
CA ALA A 78 -3.36 -21.46 -22.55
C ALA A 78 -2.70 -22.84 -22.34
N ALA A 79 -1.36 -22.90 -22.43
CA ALA A 79 -0.60 -24.13 -22.25
C ALA A 79 -0.76 -24.73 -20.84
N VAL A 80 -0.73 -23.91 -19.78
CA VAL A 80 -0.94 -24.44 -18.42
C VAL A 80 -2.37 -24.93 -18.24
N ILE A 81 -3.37 -24.24 -18.78
CA ILE A 81 -4.78 -24.67 -18.71
C ILE A 81 -4.95 -26.02 -19.41
N ASP A 82 -4.36 -26.19 -20.60
CA ASP A 82 -4.39 -27.47 -21.33
C ASP A 82 -3.77 -28.61 -20.49
N LYS A 83 -2.63 -28.36 -19.82
CA LYS A 83 -1.98 -29.33 -18.94
C LYS A 83 -2.84 -29.70 -17.74
N LEU A 84 -3.40 -28.70 -17.06
CA LEU A 84 -4.25 -28.91 -15.87
C LEU A 84 -5.55 -29.65 -16.23
N SER A 85 -6.18 -29.28 -17.34
CA SER A 85 -7.38 -29.96 -17.85
C SER A 85 -7.06 -31.41 -18.24
N SER A 86 -5.93 -31.64 -18.92
CA SER A 86 -5.49 -33.00 -19.31
C SER A 86 -5.11 -33.86 -18.10
N ALA A 87 -4.61 -33.26 -17.02
CA ALA A 87 -4.35 -33.94 -15.75
C ALA A 87 -5.64 -34.28 -14.96
N GLY A 88 -6.80 -33.81 -15.42
CA GLY A 88 -8.10 -34.07 -14.79
C GLY A 88 -8.42 -33.14 -13.62
N ALA A 89 -7.88 -31.92 -13.58
CA ALA A 89 -8.31 -30.90 -12.63
C ALA A 89 -9.83 -30.68 -12.76
N ARG A 90 -10.54 -30.66 -11.63
CA ARG A 90 -12.01 -30.52 -11.62
C ARG A 90 -12.44 -29.09 -11.91
N VAL A 91 -11.74 -28.13 -11.31
CA VAL A 91 -11.92 -26.68 -11.56
C VAL A 91 -10.55 -26.03 -11.61
N VAL A 92 -10.37 -25.09 -12.55
CA VAL A 92 -9.15 -24.27 -12.62
C VAL A 92 -9.53 -22.82 -12.33
N GLY A 93 -8.99 -22.24 -11.28
CA GLY A 93 -9.09 -20.81 -11.01
C GLY A 93 -7.90 -20.08 -11.57
N LEU A 94 -8.06 -19.28 -12.63
CA LEU A 94 -6.97 -18.47 -13.17
C LEU A 94 -7.00 -17.08 -12.52
N ASP A 95 -6.33 -16.88 -11.40
CA ASP A 95 -6.32 -15.64 -10.62
C ASP A 95 -5.47 -14.53 -11.27
N ILE A 96 -5.87 -14.13 -12.48
CA ILE A 96 -5.26 -13.07 -13.30
C ILE A 96 -6.38 -12.27 -13.98
N VAL A 97 -6.45 -10.96 -13.72
CA VAL A 97 -7.50 -10.10 -14.29
C VAL A 97 -7.20 -9.76 -15.75
N LEU A 98 -7.84 -10.47 -16.69
CA LEU A 98 -7.66 -10.32 -18.14
C LEU A 98 -8.60 -9.27 -18.74
N SER A 99 -8.45 -8.01 -18.34
CA SER A 99 -9.41 -6.94 -18.66
C SER A 99 -9.24 -6.21 -20.00
N ALA A 100 -8.14 -6.45 -20.71
CA ALA A 100 -7.86 -5.88 -22.02
C ALA A 100 -7.35 -6.95 -22.99
N GLU A 101 -7.47 -6.74 -24.30
CA GLU A 101 -6.84 -7.61 -25.31
C GLU A 101 -5.31 -7.48 -25.27
N GLU A 102 -4.60 -8.57 -25.56
CA GLU A 102 -3.14 -8.57 -25.60
C GLU A 102 -2.65 -7.78 -26.83
N ARG A 103 -1.84 -6.73 -26.59
CA ARG A 103 -1.25 -5.94 -27.66
C ARG A 103 0.09 -6.52 -28.08
N ASN A 104 0.14 -7.14 -29.25
CA ASN A 104 1.37 -7.63 -29.87
C ASN A 104 1.73 -6.77 -31.10
N PRO A 105 2.75 -5.90 -31.03
CA PRO A 105 3.18 -5.07 -32.17
C PRO A 105 3.56 -5.90 -33.40
N GLY A 106 4.17 -7.07 -33.20
CA GLY A 106 4.53 -7.98 -34.29
C GLY A 106 3.30 -8.55 -35.00
N LEU A 107 2.24 -8.88 -34.24
CA LEU A 107 0.96 -9.31 -34.81
C LEU A 107 0.29 -8.19 -35.62
N ALA A 108 0.36 -6.95 -35.12
CA ALA A 108 -0.17 -5.79 -35.85
C ALA A 108 0.59 -5.54 -37.16
N GLU A 109 1.92 -5.59 -37.14
CA GLU A 109 2.73 -5.40 -38.34
C GLU A 109 2.55 -6.55 -39.34
N LEU A 110 2.42 -7.80 -38.88
CA LEU A 110 2.12 -8.93 -39.76
C LEU A 110 0.76 -8.82 -40.44
N ARG A 111 -0.27 -8.33 -39.73
CA ARG A 111 -1.59 -8.05 -40.32
C ARG A 111 -1.48 -6.96 -41.39
N ARG A 112 -0.77 -5.88 -41.10
CA ARG A 112 -0.50 -4.79 -42.07
C ARG A 112 0.28 -5.28 -43.30
N LEU A 113 1.32 -6.09 -43.10
CA LEU A 113 2.11 -6.66 -44.19
C LEU A 113 1.28 -7.62 -45.04
N LYS A 114 0.41 -8.43 -44.42
CA LYS A 114 -0.55 -9.28 -45.14
C LYS A 114 -1.51 -8.47 -45.98
N GLU A 115 -2.09 -7.40 -45.43
CA GLU A 115 -3.00 -6.50 -46.16
C GLU A 115 -2.29 -5.81 -47.34
N LEU A 116 -1.08 -5.30 -47.12
CA LEU A 116 -0.25 -4.72 -48.17
C LEU A 116 0.03 -5.74 -49.27
N TYR A 117 0.43 -6.95 -48.89
CA TYR A 117 0.68 -8.05 -49.82
C TYR A 117 -0.57 -8.38 -50.66
N GLN A 118 -1.72 -8.55 -50.02
CA GLN A 118 -2.99 -8.82 -50.68
C GLN A 118 -3.38 -7.69 -51.64
N SER A 119 -3.12 -6.43 -51.28
CA SER A 119 -3.35 -5.28 -52.16
C SER A 119 -2.46 -5.31 -53.40
N MET A 120 -1.18 -5.70 -53.27
CA MET A 120 -0.26 -5.84 -54.39
C MET A 120 -0.63 -7.00 -55.31
N VAL A 121 -1.10 -8.11 -54.74
CA VAL A 121 -1.63 -9.24 -55.52
C VAL A 121 -2.90 -8.84 -56.28
N ALA A 122 -3.82 -8.13 -55.62
CA ALA A 122 -5.05 -7.63 -56.26
C ALA A 122 -4.76 -6.62 -57.38
N ALA A 123 -3.76 -5.74 -57.20
CA ALA A 123 -3.28 -4.81 -58.21
C ALA A 123 -2.44 -5.48 -59.33
N ARG A 124 -2.24 -6.80 -59.27
CA ARG A 124 -1.36 -7.58 -60.18
C ARG A 124 0.09 -7.11 -60.19
N ALA A 125 0.52 -6.37 -59.17
CA ALA A 125 1.90 -5.92 -59.00
C ALA A 125 2.83 -7.07 -58.57
N VAL A 126 2.27 -8.11 -57.95
CA VAL A 126 2.98 -9.34 -57.51
C VAL A 126 2.14 -10.55 -57.90
N THR A 127 2.79 -11.64 -58.34
CA THR A 127 2.12 -12.91 -58.67
C THR A 127 2.36 -13.95 -57.57
N ASP A 128 1.37 -14.25 -56.73
CA ASP A 128 1.46 -15.33 -55.74
C ASP A 128 1.05 -16.68 -56.34
N ARG A 129 1.99 -17.36 -57.01
CA ARG A 129 1.69 -18.71 -57.51
C ARG A 129 1.62 -19.68 -56.31
N LYS A 130 0.42 -20.19 -56.04
CA LYS A 130 0.03 -21.15 -54.97
C LYS A 130 -0.26 -20.53 -53.59
N ASN A 131 -0.51 -19.22 -53.48
CA ASN A 131 -0.89 -18.56 -52.23
C ASN A 131 0.12 -18.78 -51.08
N ILE A 132 1.42 -18.91 -51.41
CA ILE A 132 2.42 -19.36 -50.42
C ILE A 132 2.57 -18.30 -49.33
N PHE A 133 2.66 -17.02 -49.71
CA PHE A 133 2.84 -15.94 -48.74
C PHE A 133 1.57 -15.67 -47.94
N ASP A 134 0.39 -15.75 -48.57
CA ASP A 134 -0.87 -15.62 -47.83
C ASP A 134 -1.04 -16.72 -46.77
N VAL A 135 -0.66 -17.96 -47.08
CA VAL A 135 -0.64 -19.07 -46.13
C VAL A 135 0.38 -18.83 -45.01
N GLN A 136 1.60 -18.39 -45.33
CA GLN A 136 2.64 -18.11 -44.34
C GLN A 136 2.25 -16.96 -43.39
N PHE A 137 1.71 -15.85 -43.92
CA PHE A 137 1.20 -14.77 -43.09
C PHE A 137 0.06 -15.23 -42.19
N SER A 138 -0.87 -16.02 -42.73
CA SER A 138 -1.98 -16.58 -41.96
C SER A 138 -1.49 -17.49 -40.83
N SER A 139 -0.52 -18.36 -41.10
CA SER A 139 0.09 -19.24 -40.09
C SER A 139 0.78 -18.42 -39.00
N ALA A 140 1.61 -17.45 -39.37
CA ALA A 140 2.33 -16.60 -38.42
C ALA A 140 1.38 -15.76 -37.54
N ILE A 141 0.28 -15.25 -38.12
CA ILE A 141 -0.77 -14.53 -37.39
C ILE A 141 -1.41 -15.44 -36.34
N VAL A 142 -1.79 -16.68 -36.71
CA VAL A 142 -2.37 -17.65 -35.77
C VAL A 142 -1.37 -18.04 -34.68
N GLU A 143 -0.09 -18.17 -35.00
CA GLU A 143 0.95 -18.49 -34.03
C GLU A 143 1.17 -17.38 -33.00
N LEU A 144 1.06 -16.12 -33.40
CA LEU A 144 1.27 -14.96 -32.52
C LEU A 144 0.00 -14.48 -31.80
N ASP A 145 -1.18 -14.94 -32.22
CA ASP A 145 -2.45 -14.62 -31.59
C ASP A 145 -2.68 -15.43 -30.30
N SER A 146 -2.09 -14.91 -29.22
CA SER A 146 -2.14 -15.50 -27.89
C SER A 146 -3.54 -15.47 -27.27
N ASP A 147 -4.36 -14.46 -27.60
CA ASP A 147 -5.74 -14.34 -27.10
C ASP A 147 -6.62 -15.44 -27.69
N SER A 148 -6.53 -15.69 -29.00
CA SER A 148 -7.25 -16.78 -29.64
C SER A 148 -6.85 -18.15 -29.08
N LYS A 149 -5.55 -18.37 -28.81
CA LYS A 149 -5.06 -19.60 -28.17
C LYS A 149 -5.63 -19.79 -26.76
N LEU A 150 -5.64 -18.72 -25.96
CA LEU A 150 -6.21 -18.76 -24.62
C LEU A 150 -7.72 -19.03 -24.65
N GLU A 151 -8.46 -18.37 -25.55
CA GLU A 151 -9.90 -18.62 -25.71
C GLU A 151 -10.18 -20.09 -26.05
N ILE A 152 -9.43 -20.69 -26.98
CA ILE A 152 -9.57 -22.10 -27.35
C ILE A 152 -9.30 -23.01 -26.15
N ALA A 153 -8.23 -22.75 -25.39
CA ALA A 153 -7.90 -23.52 -24.19
C ALA A 153 -8.99 -23.41 -23.11
N LEU A 154 -9.54 -22.21 -22.88
CA LEU A 154 -10.66 -22.00 -21.96
C LEU A 154 -11.90 -22.80 -22.37
N ARG A 155 -12.31 -22.71 -23.65
CA ARG A 155 -13.46 -23.46 -24.18
C ARG A 155 -13.28 -24.96 -24.10
N LYS A 156 -12.08 -25.44 -24.44
CA LYS A 156 -11.73 -26.86 -24.42
C LYS A 156 -11.72 -27.42 -23.00
N ALA A 157 -11.21 -26.66 -22.04
CA ALA A 157 -11.19 -27.06 -20.63
C ALA A 157 -12.61 -27.05 -20.01
N GLY A 158 -13.42 -26.02 -20.31
CA GLY A 158 -14.82 -25.93 -19.90
C GLY A 158 -15.07 -25.78 -18.39
N ASN A 159 -14.01 -25.72 -17.58
CA ASN A 159 -14.06 -25.70 -16.12
C ASN A 159 -13.18 -24.60 -15.49
N VAL A 160 -12.88 -23.54 -16.26
CA VAL A 160 -12.02 -22.45 -15.82
C VAL A 160 -12.85 -21.29 -15.27
N VAL A 161 -12.50 -20.80 -14.08
CA VAL A 161 -13.09 -19.61 -13.45
C VAL A 161 -12.11 -18.44 -13.60
N LEU A 162 -12.65 -17.27 -13.98
CA LEU A 162 -11.87 -16.04 -14.19
C LEU A 162 -12.22 -14.97 -13.14
N PRO A 163 -11.25 -14.14 -12.74
CA PRO A 163 -11.49 -13.06 -11.82
C PRO A 163 -11.94 -11.79 -12.55
N MET A 164 -12.69 -10.97 -11.84
CA MET A 164 -12.89 -9.55 -12.15
C MET A 164 -12.51 -8.71 -10.93
N SER A 165 -12.34 -7.41 -11.11
CA SER A 165 -12.14 -6.52 -9.98
C SER A 165 -12.91 -5.23 -10.15
N PHE A 166 -13.34 -4.66 -9.03
CA PHE A 166 -13.99 -3.37 -8.96
C PHE A 166 -13.03 -2.36 -8.33
N ALA A 167 -12.82 -1.21 -8.94
CA ALA A 167 -12.13 -0.13 -8.25
C ALA A 167 -12.99 0.37 -7.09
N ARG A 168 -12.37 0.93 -6.05
CA ARG A 168 -13.12 1.64 -5.02
C ARG A 168 -13.67 2.95 -5.61
N ALA A 169 -14.90 3.32 -5.28
CA ALA A 169 -15.50 4.57 -5.72
C ALA A 169 -14.66 5.75 -5.23
N GLY A 170 -13.85 6.35 -6.11
CA GLY A 170 -12.95 7.45 -5.73
C GLY A 170 -13.66 8.76 -5.41
N THR A 171 -14.92 8.90 -5.82
CA THR A 171 -15.74 10.10 -5.54
C THR A 171 -17.19 9.65 -5.29
N PRO A 172 -17.78 10.00 -4.14
CA PRO A 172 -19.20 9.78 -3.91
C PRO A 172 -20.03 10.45 -5.02
N GLY A 173 -20.80 9.66 -5.77
CA GLY A 173 -21.66 10.18 -6.85
C GLY A 173 -21.06 10.17 -8.27
N ALA A 174 -19.86 9.62 -8.48
CA ALA A 174 -19.40 9.34 -9.85
C ALA A 174 -20.35 8.33 -10.52
N ALA A 175 -20.77 8.62 -11.75
CA ALA A 175 -21.68 7.75 -12.49
C ALA A 175 -21.02 6.38 -12.76
N LEU A 176 -21.65 5.32 -12.25
CA LEU A 176 -21.25 3.94 -12.52
C LEU A 176 -21.42 3.64 -14.01
N GLU A 177 -20.37 3.12 -14.65
CA GLU A 177 -20.49 2.57 -16.01
C GLU A 177 -21.42 1.35 -15.97
N PRO A 178 -22.46 1.29 -16.81
CA PRO A 178 -23.36 0.15 -16.81
C PRO A 178 -22.59 -1.14 -17.16
N PRO A 179 -22.83 -2.25 -16.44
CA PRO A 179 -22.16 -3.51 -16.73
C PRO A 179 -22.51 -3.98 -18.15
N PRO A 180 -21.55 -4.54 -18.91
CA PRO A 180 -21.83 -5.14 -20.21
C PRO A 180 -22.91 -6.23 -20.12
N ALA A 181 -23.83 -6.30 -21.08
CA ALA A 181 -24.99 -7.22 -21.00
C ALA A 181 -24.59 -8.69 -20.72
N TRP A 182 -23.47 -9.16 -21.24
CA TRP A 182 -23.01 -10.54 -21.06
C TRP A 182 -22.63 -10.88 -19.61
N ILE A 183 -22.17 -9.91 -18.79
CA ILE A 183 -21.74 -10.18 -17.41
C ILE A 183 -22.92 -10.47 -16.49
N SER A 184 -24.13 -10.03 -16.85
CA SER A 184 -25.37 -10.29 -16.11
C SER A 184 -25.65 -11.80 -15.92
N THR A 185 -25.07 -12.65 -16.76
CA THR A 185 -25.20 -14.11 -16.66
C THR A 185 -24.45 -14.72 -15.47
N PHE A 186 -23.48 -13.99 -14.90
CA PHE A 186 -22.66 -14.36 -13.74
C PHE A 186 -23.11 -13.62 -12.46
N THR A 187 -24.41 -13.40 -12.32
CA THR A 187 -25.01 -12.72 -11.16
C THR A 187 -25.63 -13.72 -10.20
N LEU A 188 -25.62 -13.35 -8.92
CA LEU A 188 -26.26 -14.10 -7.84
C LEU A 188 -27.76 -13.81 -7.82
N SER A 189 -28.57 -14.82 -7.53
CA SER A 189 -29.98 -14.61 -7.20
C SER A 189 -30.07 -13.92 -5.83
N SER A 190 -30.76 -12.79 -5.72
CA SER A 190 -30.93 -12.09 -4.42
C SER A 190 -32.34 -12.24 -3.87
N GLN A 191 -32.45 -12.45 -2.55
CA GLN A 191 -33.74 -12.49 -1.84
C GLN A 191 -33.73 -11.47 -0.69
N GLY A 192 -34.72 -10.57 -0.68
CA GLY A 192 -34.89 -9.52 0.33
C GLY A 192 -34.92 -8.11 -0.26
N ARG A 193 -35.30 -7.10 0.56
CA ARG A 193 -35.25 -5.68 0.12
C ARG A 193 -33.79 -5.26 -0.03
N ALA A 194 -33.40 -4.85 -1.24
CA ALA A 194 -32.07 -4.27 -1.57
C ALA A 194 -31.68 -3.06 -0.70
N GLN A 195 -32.64 -2.45 0.00
CA GLN A 195 -32.45 -1.29 0.89
C GLN A 195 -31.79 -1.60 2.24
N ALA A 196 -31.75 -2.86 2.70
CA ALA A 196 -31.35 -3.15 4.09
C ALA A 196 -29.83 -3.24 4.32
N VAL A 197 -29.05 -3.41 3.25
CA VAL A 197 -27.59 -3.24 3.30
C VAL A 197 -27.31 -1.96 2.54
N GLU A 198 -27.37 -0.82 3.22
CA GLU A 198 -26.54 0.32 2.82
C GLU A 198 -25.12 -0.23 2.79
N SER A 199 -24.68 -0.67 1.60
CA SER A 199 -23.35 -1.19 1.34
C SER A 199 -22.41 -0.17 1.95
N ALA A 200 -21.73 -0.53 3.04
CA ALA A 200 -20.98 0.37 3.91
C ALA A 200 -19.85 1.10 3.16
N GLY A 201 -20.19 2.06 2.28
CA GLY A 201 -19.29 2.67 1.31
C GLY A 201 -18.75 1.72 0.24
N PHE A 202 -19.32 0.52 0.05
CA PHE A 202 -18.80 -0.52 -0.86
C PHE A 202 -19.60 -0.66 -2.17
N GLU A 203 -20.20 0.43 -2.66
CA GLU A 203 -20.78 0.46 -4.01
C GLU A 203 -19.69 0.81 -5.04
N GLY A 204 -19.79 0.19 -6.21
CA GLY A 204 -18.74 0.12 -7.23
C GLY A 204 -18.06 1.44 -7.60
N GLY A 205 -16.73 1.39 -7.74
CA GLY A 205 -15.99 2.23 -8.69
C GLY A 205 -15.85 1.52 -10.04
N GLN A 206 -14.95 2.00 -10.91
CA GLN A 206 -14.76 1.44 -12.24
C GLN A 206 -14.50 -0.08 -12.23
N ALA A 207 -15.29 -0.85 -12.99
CA ALA A 207 -15.16 -2.30 -13.06
C ALA A 207 -14.15 -2.74 -14.14
N ARG A 208 -13.34 -3.76 -13.82
CA ARG A 208 -12.40 -4.42 -14.72
C ARG A 208 -12.87 -5.86 -14.94
N PHE A 209 -13.74 -6.04 -15.93
CA PHE A 209 -14.23 -7.35 -16.35
C PHE A 209 -13.24 -8.04 -17.30
N PRO A 210 -13.21 -9.40 -17.36
CA PRO A 210 -12.51 -10.11 -18.41
C PRO A 210 -12.95 -9.68 -19.81
N VAL A 211 -12.07 -9.78 -20.81
CA VAL A 211 -12.47 -9.56 -22.21
C VAL A 211 -13.64 -10.50 -22.56
N ALA A 212 -14.65 -9.97 -23.27
CA ALA A 212 -15.91 -10.67 -23.56
C ALA A 212 -15.72 -12.07 -24.17
N ARG A 213 -14.70 -12.26 -25.02
CA ARG A 213 -14.38 -13.56 -25.63
C ARG A 213 -13.99 -14.63 -24.60
N PHE A 214 -13.29 -14.24 -23.54
CA PHE A 214 -12.90 -15.14 -22.44
C PHE A 214 -14.09 -15.41 -21.52
N ALA A 215 -14.92 -14.39 -21.26
CA ALA A 215 -16.12 -14.57 -20.47
C ALA A 215 -17.08 -15.60 -21.09
N ALA A 216 -17.23 -15.57 -22.43
CA ALA A 216 -18.03 -16.55 -23.17
C ALA A 216 -17.41 -17.96 -23.23
N ALA A 217 -16.15 -18.13 -22.80
CA ALA A 217 -15.40 -19.37 -22.84
C ALA A 217 -15.17 -20.00 -21.44
N CYS A 218 -15.41 -19.24 -20.36
CA CYS A 218 -15.17 -19.67 -18.99
C CYS A 218 -16.40 -20.31 -18.35
N ALA A 219 -16.18 -21.07 -17.27
CA ALA A 219 -17.23 -21.70 -16.47
C ALA A 219 -17.87 -20.74 -15.46
N GLY A 220 -17.16 -19.67 -15.07
CA GLY A 220 -17.62 -18.73 -14.05
C GLY A 220 -16.74 -17.50 -13.94
N ILE A 221 -17.30 -16.41 -13.42
CA ILE A 221 -16.57 -15.18 -13.11
C ILE A 221 -16.87 -14.79 -11.66
N GLY A 222 -15.84 -14.41 -10.90
CA GLY A 222 -15.99 -13.91 -9.54
C GLY A 222 -15.02 -12.77 -9.24
N HIS A 223 -15.34 -11.92 -8.26
CA HIS A 223 -14.50 -10.77 -7.95
C HIS A 223 -13.34 -11.10 -6.99
N VAL A 224 -12.20 -10.44 -7.15
CA VAL A 224 -11.02 -10.59 -6.28
C VAL A 224 -10.82 -9.41 -5.32
N ASN A 225 -11.86 -8.60 -5.14
CA ASN A 225 -11.81 -7.45 -4.26
C ASN A 225 -11.55 -7.81 -2.79
N VAL A 226 -10.56 -7.13 -2.21
CA VAL A 226 -10.15 -7.30 -0.81
C VAL A 226 -10.39 -5.99 -0.06
N PHE A 227 -10.99 -6.08 1.12
CA PHE A 227 -11.32 -4.93 1.96
C PHE A 227 -10.73 -5.16 3.36
N PRO A 228 -9.52 -4.65 3.62
CA PRO A 228 -8.91 -4.73 4.93
C PRO A 228 -9.74 -4.01 6.00
N ASP A 229 -9.58 -4.45 7.25
CA ASP A 229 -10.08 -3.69 8.40
C ASP A 229 -9.31 -2.35 8.54
N LEU A 230 -9.74 -1.47 9.47
CA LEU A 230 -9.11 -0.14 9.65
C LEU A 230 -7.61 -0.19 10.00
N ASP A 231 -7.15 -1.33 10.51
CA ASP A 231 -5.75 -1.59 10.84
C ASP A 231 -4.95 -2.20 9.68
N GLY A 232 -5.55 -2.37 8.50
CA GLY A 232 -4.91 -2.93 7.30
C GLY A 232 -4.90 -4.46 7.23
N VAL A 233 -5.40 -5.15 8.27
CA VAL A 233 -5.45 -6.61 8.32
C VAL A 233 -6.73 -7.12 7.68
N VAL A 234 -6.61 -8.14 6.83
CA VAL A 234 -7.74 -8.82 6.19
C VAL A 234 -8.21 -9.95 7.09
N ARG A 235 -9.35 -9.73 7.76
CA ARG A 235 -10.04 -10.76 8.58
C ARG A 235 -11.33 -11.25 7.96
N ARG A 236 -11.84 -10.47 7.01
CA ARG A 236 -13.15 -10.65 6.40
C ARG A 236 -13.02 -10.67 4.89
N GLU A 237 -13.81 -11.53 4.28
CA GLU A 237 -14.00 -11.58 2.85
C GLU A 237 -15.47 -11.22 2.55
N MET A 238 -15.74 -10.77 1.33
CA MET A 238 -17.08 -10.39 0.90
C MET A 238 -17.55 -11.37 -0.18
N PRO A 239 -18.39 -12.35 0.14
CA PRO A 239 -18.81 -13.36 -0.82
C PRO A 239 -19.67 -12.83 -1.97
N ALA A 240 -20.30 -11.66 -1.79
CA ALA A 240 -21.15 -11.02 -2.78
C ALA A 240 -20.88 -9.51 -2.85
N TYR A 241 -20.44 -9.03 -4.02
CA TYR A 241 -20.23 -7.62 -4.30
C TYR A 241 -21.38 -7.01 -5.08
N ARG A 242 -21.81 -5.82 -4.68
CA ARG A 242 -22.86 -5.07 -5.38
C ARG A 242 -22.24 -4.14 -6.42
N TYR A 243 -22.65 -4.31 -7.68
CA TYR A 243 -22.30 -3.39 -8.76
C TYR A 243 -23.55 -3.08 -9.60
N GLY A 244 -23.96 -1.81 -9.59
CA GLY A 244 -25.27 -1.43 -10.14
C GLY A 244 -26.42 -2.06 -9.34
N ASN A 245 -27.30 -2.78 -10.05
CA ASN A 245 -28.45 -3.46 -9.45
C ASN A 245 -28.20 -4.94 -9.15
N ASP A 246 -27.04 -5.46 -9.54
CA ASP A 246 -26.73 -6.88 -9.48
C ASP A 246 -25.69 -7.19 -8.40
N TYR A 247 -25.71 -8.44 -7.94
CA TYR A 247 -24.72 -8.99 -7.02
C TYR A 247 -23.85 -10.00 -7.75
N TYR A 248 -22.55 -9.91 -7.55
CA TYR A 248 -21.56 -10.78 -8.15
C TYR A 248 -20.84 -11.58 -7.08
N PRO A 249 -20.58 -12.89 -7.29
CA PRO A 249 -19.87 -13.71 -6.32
C PRO A 249 -18.40 -13.28 -6.21
N SER A 250 -17.79 -13.55 -5.07
CA SER A 250 -16.33 -13.54 -4.98
C SER A 250 -15.71 -14.68 -5.80
N PHE A 251 -14.45 -14.52 -6.16
CA PHE A 251 -13.70 -15.54 -6.90
C PHE A 251 -13.65 -16.87 -6.13
N GLY A 252 -13.44 -16.84 -4.81
CA GLY A 252 -13.50 -18.02 -3.95
C GLY A 252 -14.88 -18.68 -3.92
N ALA A 253 -15.96 -17.90 -3.79
CA ALA A 253 -17.32 -18.44 -3.84
C ALA A 253 -17.65 -19.05 -5.21
N GLN A 254 -17.20 -18.42 -6.30
CA GLN A 254 -17.39 -18.94 -7.65
C GLN A 254 -16.61 -20.24 -7.91
N LEU A 255 -15.41 -20.39 -7.34
CA LEU A 255 -14.65 -21.65 -7.39
C LEU A 255 -15.37 -22.78 -6.66
N ALA A 256 -15.90 -22.51 -5.46
CA ALA A 256 -16.67 -23.49 -4.70
C ALA A 256 -17.96 -23.91 -5.43
N LEU A 257 -18.66 -22.96 -6.06
CA LEU A 257 -19.82 -23.23 -6.92
C LEU A 257 -19.46 -24.14 -8.09
N ALA A 258 -18.41 -23.77 -8.85
CA ALA A 258 -17.95 -24.54 -9.99
C ALA A 258 -17.51 -25.95 -9.57
N TYR A 259 -16.88 -26.09 -8.41
CA TYR A 259 -16.47 -27.40 -7.88
C TYR A 259 -17.69 -28.27 -7.57
N GLY A 260 -18.73 -27.68 -6.97
CA GLY A 260 -20.02 -28.31 -6.74
C GLY A 260 -20.84 -28.62 -8.01
N GLY A 261 -20.39 -28.19 -9.20
CA GLY A 261 -21.14 -28.33 -10.45
C GLY A 261 -22.34 -27.38 -10.56
N LEU A 262 -22.32 -26.28 -9.80
CA LEU A 262 -23.38 -25.28 -9.72
C LEU A 262 -23.00 -24.03 -10.52
N ARG A 263 -23.99 -23.37 -11.10
CA ARG A 263 -23.82 -22.07 -11.77
C ARG A 263 -24.04 -20.93 -10.78
N THR A 264 -23.55 -19.74 -11.13
CA THR A 264 -23.68 -18.54 -10.28
C THR A 264 -25.12 -18.23 -9.87
N ARG A 265 -26.07 -18.39 -10.81
CA ARG A 265 -27.51 -18.16 -10.56
C ARG A 265 -28.14 -19.12 -9.56
N ASP A 266 -27.53 -20.30 -9.38
CA ASP A 266 -28.03 -21.34 -8.47
C ASP A 266 -27.70 -20.98 -7.00
N ALA A 267 -26.81 -20.00 -6.78
CA ALA A 267 -26.54 -19.43 -5.47
C ALA A 267 -27.54 -18.32 -5.12
N VAL A 268 -27.98 -18.31 -3.85
CA VAL A 268 -28.94 -17.33 -3.33
C VAL A 268 -28.28 -16.48 -2.26
N PHE A 269 -28.16 -15.18 -2.55
CA PHE A 269 -27.67 -14.18 -1.62
C PHE A 269 -28.81 -13.59 -0.80
N VAL A 270 -28.70 -13.67 0.52
CA VAL A 270 -29.58 -13.01 1.49
C VAL A 270 -28.75 -11.95 2.23
N PRO A 271 -28.90 -10.66 1.86
CA PRO A 271 -28.08 -9.58 2.42
C PRO A 271 -28.07 -9.56 3.95
N GLY A 272 -26.89 -9.43 4.55
CA GLY A 272 -26.70 -9.35 6.00
C GLY A 272 -26.98 -10.65 6.77
N ARG A 273 -27.17 -11.79 6.07
CA ARG A 273 -27.50 -13.07 6.70
C ARG A 273 -26.67 -14.23 6.18
N GLU A 274 -26.81 -14.57 4.90
CA GLU A 274 -26.15 -15.74 4.33
C GLU A 274 -26.01 -15.68 2.80
N LEU A 275 -24.99 -16.37 2.27
CA LEU A 275 -24.92 -16.76 0.87
C LEU A 275 -25.07 -18.28 0.78
N ARG A 276 -26.14 -18.74 0.12
CA ARG A 276 -26.43 -20.17 -0.04
C ARG A 276 -25.80 -20.69 -1.32
N VAL A 277 -24.90 -21.66 -1.17
CA VAL A 277 -24.15 -22.32 -2.25
C VAL A 277 -24.47 -23.82 -2.19
N GLY A 278 -25.46 -24.25 -2.99
CA GLY A 278 -25.97 -25.62 -2.92
C GLY A 278 -26.55 -25.95 -1.54
N ASN A 279 -25.97 -26.95 -0.88
CA ASN A 279 -26.34 -27.34 0.49
C ASN A 279 -25.60 -26.54 1.57
N ASN A 280 -24.55 -25.80 1.20
CA ASN A 280 -23.76 -25.02 2.14
C ASN A 280 -24.37 -23.63 2.30
N SER A 281 -24.50 -23.18 3.55
CA SER A 281 -24.85 -21.80 3.86
C SER A 281 -23.60 -21.09 4.39
N ILE A 282 -23.15 -20.06 3.68
CA ILE A 282 -22.04 -19.21 4.07
C ILE A 282 -22.63 -18.10 4.95
N PRO A 283 -22.33 -18.08 6.25
CA PRO A 283 -22.89 -17.09 7.15
C PRO A 283 -22.20 -15.73 6.97
N LEU A 284 -23.00 -14.66 7.02
CA LEU A 284 -22.54 -13.29 6.84
C LEU A 284 -22.78 -12.44 8.08
N ASP A 285 -21.92 -11.45 8.28
CA ASP A 285 -22.16 -10.37 9.24
C ASP A 285 -23.20 -9.36 8.73
N GLU A 286 -23.55 -8.40 9.57
CA GLU A 286 -24.51 -7.33 9.25
C GLU A 286 -24.11 -6.51 8.01
N THR A 287 -22.82 -6.53 7.63
CA THR A 287 -22.27 -5.85 6.45
C THR A 287 -22.18 -6.75 5.22
N GLY A 288 -22.66 -8.00 5.29
CA GLY A 288 -22.61 -8.96 4.20
C GLY A 288 -21.25 -9.62 4.00
N ARG A 289 -20.36 -9.59 5.01
CA ARG A 289 -19.01 -10.17 4.95
C ARG A 289 -18.89 -11.46 5.76
N MET A 290 -18.05 -12.38 5.29
CA MET A 290 -17.70 -13.61 5.98
C MET A 290 -16.38 -13.44 6.73
N LEU A 291 -16.27 -13.94 7.97
CA LEU A 291 -14.97 -14.05 8.66
C LEU A 291 -14.17 -15.21 8.10
N VAL A 292 -12.91 -14.95 7.73
CA VAL A 292 -12.02 -15.96 7.17
C VAL A 292 -11.29 -16.68 8.30
N THR A 293 -11.38 -18.01 8.30
CA THR A 293 -10.55 -18.88 9.13
C THR A 293 -9.32 -19.28 8.34
N TYR A 294 -8.18 -18.70 8.67
CA TYR A 294 -6.89 -19.05 8.09
C TYR A 294 -6.34 -20.34 8.70
N ASN A 295 -5.93 -21.28 7.85
CA ASN A 295 -5.45 -22.61 8.26
C ASN A 295 -4.06 -22.55 8.88
N GLY A 296 -3.16 -21.72 8.37
CA GLY A 296 -1.79 -21.63 8.85
C GLY A 296 -1.02 -20.46 8.25
N PRO A 297 0.30 -20.38 8.51
CA PRO A 297 1.19 -19.40 7.87
C PRO A 297 1.27 -19.64 6.35
N GLU A 298 2.07 -18.83 5.65
CA GLU A 298 2.33 -19.04 4.21
C GLU A 298 2.80 -20.48 3.90
N GLN A 299 2.47 -20.98 2.71
CA GLN A 299 2.79 -22.34 2.23
C GLN A 299 2.10 -23.47 3.02
N THR A 300 0.91 -23.21 3.57
CA THR A 300 0.09 -24.26 4.22
C THR A 300 -0.55 -25.19 3.18
N PHE A 301 -0.93 -24.66 2.02
CA PHE A 301 -1.50 -25.45 0.92
C PHE A 301 -0.41 -26.02 0.01
N GLN A 302 -0.66 -27.22 -0.53
CA GLN A 302 0.23 -27.83 -1.52
C GLN A 302 0.36 -26.90 -2.74
N THR A 303 1.59 -26.48 -3.00
CA THR A 303 1.91 -25.49 -4.03
C THR A 303 2.94 -26.06 -5.00
N PHE A 304 2.65 -25.99 -6.29
CA PHE A 304 3.55 -26.35 -7.38
C PHE A 304 3.98 -25.11 -8.16
N SER A 305 5.21 -25.11 -8.66
CA SER A 305 5.69 -24.05 -9.54
C SER A 305 4.97 -24.12 -10.89
N PHE A 306 4.57 -22.97 -11.45
CA PHE A 306 3.96 -22.87 -12.79
C PHE A 306 4.82 -23.58 -13.84
N GLN A 307 6.13 -23.37 -13.75
CA GLN A 307 7.10 -23.96 -14.66
C GLN A 307 7.21 -25.49 -14.51
N ASP A 308 7.00 -26.03 -13.32
CA ASP A 308 7.03 -27.48 -13.11
C ASP A 308 5.78 -28.17 -13.69
N VAL A 309 4.63 -27.49 -13.69
CA VAL A 309 3.41 -27.96 -14.38
C VAL A 309 3.63 -27.98 -15.90
N ILE A 310 4.22 -26.92 -16.46
CA ILE A 310 4.50 -26.85 -17.90
C ILE A 310 5.47 -27.94 -18.35
N ASN A 311 6.46 -28.26 -17.52
CA ASN A 311 7.49 -29.27 -17.81
C ASN A 311 7.10 -30.70 -17.41
N ASP A 312 5.82 -30.97 -17.13
CA ASP A 312 5.30 -32.30 -16.75
C ASP A 312 6.01 -32.94 -15.54
N LYS A 313 6.54 -32.12 -14.61
CA LYS A 313 7.17 -32.62 -13.38
C LYS A 313 6.18 -32.87 -12.25
N VAL A 314 4.97 -32.33 -12.36
CA VAL A 314 3.90 -32.52 -11.39
C VAL A 314 3.11 -33.78 -11.75
N PRO A 315 2.97 -34.76 -10.83
CA PRO A 315 2.23 -35.99 -11.13
C PRO A 315 0.74 -35.66 -11.36
N PRO A 316 0.08 -36.24 -12.39
CA PRO A 316 -1.32 -35.97 -12.70
C PRO A 316 -2.28 -36.24 -11.53
N ASP A 317 -2.00 -37.26 -10.72
CA ASP A 317 -2.81 -37.60 -9.54
C ASP A 317 -2.83 -36.49 -8.49
N ALA A 318 -1.79 -35.64 -8.42
CA ALA A 318 -1.76 -34.50 -7.52
C ALA A 318 -2.71 -33.37 -7.96
N LEU A 319 -3.23 -33.39 -9.18
CA LEU A 319 -4.12 -32.37 -9.77
C LEU A 319 -5.53 -32.90 -10.04
N LYS A 320 -5.66 -34.22 -10.20
CA LYS A 320 -6.90 -34.89 -10.57
C LYS A 320 -8.01 -34.70 -9.54
N ASN A 321 -9.21 -34.33 -10.00
CA ASN A 321 -10.41 -34.09 -9.19
C ASN A 321 -10.31 -32.94 -8.16
N LYS A 322 -9.31 -32.06 -8.29
CA LYS A 322 -9.04 -30.96 -7.35
C LYS A 322 -9.40 -29.60 -7.93
N ILE A 323 -9.50 -28.60 -7.05
CA ILE A 323 -9.51 -27.18 -7.40
C ILE A 323 -8.05 -26.74 -7.54
N VAL A 324 -7.66 -26.31 -8.73
CA VAL A 324 -6.31 -25.82 -9.00
C VAL A 324 -6.37 -24.31 -9.20
N ILE A 325 -5.76 -23.55 -8.30
CA ILE A 325 -5.70 -22.09 -8.40
C ILE A 325 -4.34 -21.71 -8.99
N VAL A 326 -4.33 -20.95 -10.07
CA VAL A 326 -3.14 -20.51 -10.80
C VAL A 326 -3.01 -19.00 -10.66
N GLY A 327 -1.87 -18.51 -10.18
CA GLY A 327 -1.68 -17.06 -10.01
C GLY A 327 -0.33 -16.66 -9.41
N PRO A 328 -0.06 -15.36 -9.34
CA PRO A 328 1.14 -14.81 -8.72
C PRO A 328 1.28 -15.20 -7.24
N ALA A 329 2.46 -15.68 -6.84
CA ALA A 329 2.74 -16.01 -5.43
C ALA A 329 4.04 -15.39 -4.88
N SER A 330 4.91 -14.79 -5.71
CA SER A 330 6.17 -14.17 -5.26
C SER A 330 6.12 -12.64 -5.17
N GLY A 331 6.92 -12.08 -4.25
CA GLY A 331 6.71 -10.75 -3.65
C GLY A 331 6.73 -9.54 -4.58
N ASP A 332 7.38 -9.60 -5.75
CA ASP A 332 7.42 -8.48 -6.70
C ASP A 332 6.21 -8.44 -7.64
N VAL A 333 5.49 -9.57 -7.76
CA VAL A 333 4.43 -9.78 -8.76
C VAL A 333 3.09 -10.11 -8.12
N ALA A 334 3.10 -10.69 -6.92
CA ALA A 334 1.91 -11.06 -6.17
C ALA A 334 1.41 -9.92 -5.30
N ALA A 335 0.09 -9.71 -5.33
CA ALA A 335 -0.56 -8.94 -4.28
C ALA A 335 -0.41 -9.71 -2.95
N SER A 336 0.06 -9.02 -1.92
CA SER A 336 0.14 -9.54 -0.57
C SER A 336 -0.71 -8.71 0.38
N HIS A 337 -1.23 -9.39 1.40
CA HIS A 337 -2.11 -8.79 2.39
C HIS A 337 -1.64 -9.15 3.80
N GLU A 338 -1.86 -8.23 4.73
CA GLU A 338 -1.73 -8.54 6.15
C GLU A 338 -2.92 -9.41 6.58
N THR A 339 -2.64 -10.47 7.32
CA THR A 339 -3.63 -11.40 7.87
C THR A 339 -3.36 -11.60 9.36
N PRO A 340 -4.30 -12.16 10.14
CA PRO A 340 -4.06 -12.49 11.55
C PRO A 340 -2.82 -13.38 11.81
N LEU A 341 -2.37 -14.14 10.80
CA LEU A 341 -1.27 -15.08 10.91
C LEU A 341 0.06 -14.53 10.38
N ALA A 342 0.03 -13.73 9.31
CA ALA A 342 1.24 -13.20 8.67
C ALA A 342 1.02 -11.82 8.04
N VAL A 343 2.08 -11.00 8.07
CA VAL A 343 2.10 -9.63 7.51
C VAL A 343 2.15 -9.64 5.97
N ASN A 344 2.73 -10.67 5.37
CA ASN A 344 2.88 -10.79 3.92
C ASN A 344 2.28 -12.10 3.45
N PHE A 345 0.95 -12.14 3.31
CA PHE A 345 0.23 -13.35 2.92
C PHE A 345 -0.15 -13.28 1.44
N PRO A 346 0.23 -14.27 0.59
CA PRO A 346 -0.10 -14.26 -0.83
C PRO A 346 -1.61 -14.26 -1.09
N ALA A 347 -2.09 -13.43 -2.04
CA ALA A 347 -3.50 -13.36 -2.38
C ALA A 347 -4.09 -14.72 -2.83
N ILE A 348 -3.33 -15.49 -3.61
CA ILE A 348 -3.73 -16.83 -4.08
C ILE A 348 -4.00 -17.80 -2.92
N GLU A 349 -3.20 -17.73 -1.85
CA GLU A 349 -3.37 -18.58 -0.67
C GLU A 349 -4.52 -18.08 0.22
N MET A 350 -4.80 -16.78 0.21
CA MET A 350 -6.00 -16.24 0.85
C MET A 350 -7.28 -16.76 0.19
N VAL A 351 -7.33 -16.78 -1.15
CA VAL A 351 -8.44 -17.39 -1.91
C VAL A 351 -8.58 -18.87 -1.54
N ALA A 352 -7.47 -19.61 -1.42
CA ALA A 352 -7.49 -21.01 -1.01
C ALA A 352 -8.15 -21.21 0.37
N ASN A 353 -7.83 -20.35 1.35
CA ASN A 353 -8.48 -20.38 2.67
C ASN A 353 -9.99 -20.08 2.59
N VAL A 354 -10.41 -19.15 1.74
CA VAL A 354 -11.84 -18.84 1.53
C VAL A 354 -12.55 -20.06 0.94
N VAL A 355 -11.98 -20.69 -0.09
CA VAL A 355 -12.55 -21.90 -0.71
C VAL A 355 -12.63 -23.04 0.31
N GLU A 356 -11.56 -23.27 1.08
CA GLU A 356 -11.52 -24.27 2.16
C GLU A 356 -12.63 -24.05 3.20
N ASN A 357 -12.86 -22.79 3.61
CA ASN A 357 -13.92 -22.43 4.55
C ASN A 357 -15.31 -22.75 3.98
N ILE A 358 -15.54 -22.44 2.69
CA ILE A 358 -16.84 -22.64 2.02
C ILE A 358 -17.13 -24.12 1.79
N LEU A 359 -16.14 -24.90 1.35
CA LEU A 359 -16.31 -26.34 1.07
C LEU A 359 -16.58 -27.14 2.36
N HIS A 360 -15.82 -26.87 3.41
CA HIS A 360 -15.85 -27.65 4.65
C HIS A 360 -16.74 -27.05 5.75
N GLY A 361 -17.35 -25.89 5.51
CA GLY A 361 -18.21 -25.22 6.49
C GLY A 361 -17.48 -24.74 7.74
N LYS A 362 -16.17 -24.48 7.65
CA LYS A 362 -15.31 -24.05 8.77
C LYS A 362 -15.43 -22.54 9.01
N TYR A 363 -16.61 -22.09 9.43
CA TYR A 363 -16.88 -20.67 9.61
C TYR A 363 -16.54 -20.17 11.02
N LEU A 364 -16.14 -18.90 11.10
CA LEU A 364 -16.14 -18.13 12.33
C LEU A 364 -17.37 -17.21 12.33
N LEU A 365 -18.17 -17.27 13.38
CA LEU A 365 -19.47 -16.62 13.46
C LEU A 365 -19.50 -15.60 14.60
N ARG A 366 -20.25 -14.52 14.41
CA ARG A 366 -20.68 -13.67 15.53
C ARG A 366 -22.18 -13.88 15.75
N PRO A 367 -22.59 -14.85 16.58
CA PRO A 367 -24.00 -15.18 16.73
C PRO A 367 -24.78 -14.05 17.41
N PRO A 368 -26.09 -13.88 17.15
CA PRO A 368 -26.89 -12.79 17.73
C PRO A 368 -26.91 -12.79 19.27
N TRP A 369 -26.77 -13.96 19.89
CA TRP A 369 -26.71 -14.08 21.35
C TRP A 369 -25.39 -13.56 21.94
N ALA A 370 -24.31 -13.47 21.15
CA ALA A 370 -23.01 -12.99 21.62
C ALA A 370 -23.13 -11.57 22.16
N ARG A 371 -23.85 -10.68 21.45
CA ARG A 371 -24.08 -9.30 21.90
C ARG A 371 -24.75 -9.22 23.28
N LYS A 372 -25.73 -10.10 23.56
CA LYS A 372 -26.40 -10.15 24.87
C LYS A 372 -25.46 -10.66 25.96
N LEU A 373 -24.63 -11.66 25.65
CA LEU A 373 -23.62 -12.19 26.55
C LEU A 373 -22.55 -11.13 26.86
N GLU A 374 -22.05 -10.41 25.86
CA GLU A 374 -21.07 -9.32 25.97
C GLU A 374 -21.56 -8.23 26.91
N LEU A 375 -22.81 -7.76 26.72
CA LEU A 375 -23.45 -6.79 27.59
C LEU A 375 -23.69 -7.33 29.02
N GLY A 376 -24.06 -8.61 29.15
CA GLY A 376 -24.21 -9.28 30.43
C GLY A 376 -22.89 -9.36 31.21
N LEU A 377 -21.79 -9.72 30.54
CA LEU A 377 -20.44 -9.75 31.10
C LEU A 377 -19.97 -8.35 31.52
N LEU A 378 -20.24 -7.33 30.69
CA LEU A 378 -19.96 -5.93 31.04
C LEU A 378 -20.75 -5.47 32.26
N GLY A 379 -22.04 -5.81 32.34
CA GLY A 379 -22.88 -5.51 33.50
C GLY A 379 -22.39 -6.22 34.76
N ALA A 380 -22.03 -7.50 34.68
CA ALA A 380 -21.48 -8.27 35.79
C ALA A 380 -20.13 -7.72 36.28
N ALA A 381 -19.22 -7.40 35.35
CA ALA A 381 -17.94 -6.75 35.66
C ALA A 381 -18.16 -5.36 36.28
N GLY A 382 -19.11 -4.59 35.77
CA GLY A 382 -19.50 -3.30 36.35
C GLY A 382 -20.03 -3.41 37.78
N LEU A 383 -20.94 -4.36 38.04
CA LEU A 383 -21.44 -4.64 39.40
C LEU A 383 -20.32 -5.08 40.35
N PHE A 384 -19.38 -5.90 39.87
CA PHE A 384 -18.19 -6.29 40.63
C PHE A 384 -17.36 -5.07 41.01
N VAL A 385 -17.08 -4.18 40.06
CA VAL A 385 -16.31 -2.94 40.27
C VAL A 385 -17.04 -1.97 41.22
N MET A 386 -18.37 -1.86 41.13
CA MET A 386 -19.16 -0.94 41.97
C MET A 386 -19.35 -1.44 43.41
N LEU A 387 -19.60 -2.73 43.60
CA LEU A 387 -20.11 -3.26 44.88
C LEU A 387 -19.09 -4.09 45.64
N LEU A 388 -18.29 -4.92 44.94
CA LEU A 388 -17.43 -5.92 45.57
C LEU A 388 -15.98 -5.45 45.68
N LEU A 389 -15.42 -4.89 44.60
CA LEU A 389 -14.03 -4.41 44.56
C LEU A 389 -13.69 -3.39 45.68
N PRO A 390 -14.55 -2.40 46.01
CA PRO A 390 -14.27 -1.44 47.08
C PRO A 390 -14.26 -2.07 48.48
N ARG A 391 -14.86 -3.26 48.65
CA ARG A 391 -14.91 -3.97 49.93
C ARG A 391 -13.67 -4.83 50.18
N LEU A 392 -12.88 -5.08 49.14
CA LEU A 392 -11.71 -5.94 49.20
C LEU A 392 -10.44 -5.15 49.55
N ARG A 393 -9.52 -5.83 50.25
CA ARG A 393 -8.16 -5.33 50.45
C ARG A 393 -7.43 -5.28 49.10
N ALA A 394 -6.34 -4.50 48.99
CA ALA A 394 -5.63 -4.27 47.73
C ALA A 394 -5.25 -5.57 47.00
N LEU A 395 -4.53 -6.44 47.71
CA LEU A 395 -3.98 -7.67 47.14
C LEU A 395 -5.07 -8.71 46.79
N PRO A 396 -6.05 -9.03 47.67
CA PRO A 396 -7.16 -9.91 47.29
C PRO A 396 -8.02 -9.35 46.15
N GLY A 397 -8.23 -8.03 46.11
CA GLY A 397 -8.96 -7.37 45.02
C GLY A 397 -8.24 -7.47 43.68
N LEU A 398 -6.90 -7.32 43.67
CA LEU A 398 -6.06 -7.55 42.48
C LEU A 398 -6.19 -8.99 41.99
N ILE A 399 -5.94 -9.96 42.87
CA ILE A 399 -5.94 -11.38 42.53
C ILE A 399 -7.30 -11.77 41.95
N LEU A 400 -8.39 -11.34 42.58
CA LEU A 400 -9.73 -11.66 42.11
C LEU A 400 -10.06 -10.98 40.77
N SER A 401 -9.65 -9.72 40.58
CA SER A 401 -9.88 -9.01 39.30
C SER A 401 -9.08 -9.64 38.16
N LEU A 402 -7.83 -10.03 38.42
CA LEU A 402 -6.97 -10.74 37.47
C LEU A 402 -7.54 -12.12 37.13
N LEU A 403 -8.00 -12.87 38.14
CA LEU A 403 -8.63 -14.18 37.94
C LEU A 403 -9.89 -14.05 37.09
N LEU A 404 -10.78 -13.10 37.39
CA LEU A 404 -11.98 -12.84 36.58
C LEU A 404 -11.63 -12.44 35.15
N MET A 405 -10.64 -11.57 34.97
CA MET A 405 -10.17 -11.14 33.63
C MET A 405 -9.63 -12.34 32.83
N VAL A 406 -8.81 -13.18 33.46
CA VAL A 406 -8.27 -14.41 32.83
C VAL A 406 -9.40 -15.38 32.51
N SER A 407 -10.37 -15.59 33.42
CA SER A 407 -11.52 -16.47 33.18
C SER A 407 -12.39 -15.98 32.01
N VAL A 408 -12.68 -14.68 31.95
CA VAL A 408 -13.45 -14.08 30.84
C VAL A 408 -12.69 -14.21 29.52
N THR A 409 -11.39 -13.94 29.53
CA THR A 409 -10.54 -14.04 28.34
C THR A 409 -10.42 -15.49 27.85
N ALA A 410 -10.26 -16.45 28.77
CA ALA A 410 -10.20 -17.88 28.48
C ALA A 410 -11.53 -18.42 27.96
N ALA A 411 -12.66 -18.02 28.56
CA ALA A 411 -13.99 -18.37 28.04
C ALA A 411 -14.21 -17.82 26.63
N GLY A 412 -13.83 -16.57 26.37
CA GLY A 412 -13.87 -15.98 25.03
C GLY A 412 -13.00 -16.75 24.03
N THR A 413 -11.79 -17.15 24.43
CA THR A 413 -10.91 -17.99 23.60
C THR A 413 -11.51 -19.37 23.32
N TYR A 414 -12.16 -19.99 24.31
CA TYR A 414 -12.88 -21.25 24.13
C TYR A 414 -13.99 -21.12 23.09
N PHE A 415 -14.85 -20.11 23.19
CA PHE A 415 -15.88 -19.86 22.16
C PHE A 415 -15.27 -19.63 20.78
N PHE A 416 -14.16 -18.89 20.71
CA PHE A 416 -13.47 -18.58 19.46
C PHE A 416 -12.92 -19.83 18.77
N VAL A 417 -12.26 -20.73 19.52
CA VAL A 417 -11.77 -22.01 19.01
C VAL A 417 -12.92 -22.93 18.59
N ASN A 418 -14.13 -22.74 19.13
CA ASN A 418 -15.35 -23.45 18.72
C ASN A 418 -16.18 -22.72 17.65
N GLY A 419 -15.65 -21.67 17.01
CA GLY A 419 -16.25 -21.02 15.84
C GLY A 419 -17.17 -19.85 16.17
N CYS A 420 -17.15 -19.36 17.41
CA CYS A 420 -17.94 -18.22 17.85
C CYS A 420 -17.03 -17.09 18.35
N TRP A 421 -17.05 -15.94 17.68
CA TRP A 421 -16.38 -14.74 18.14
C TRP A 421 -17.26 -13.96 19.11
N VAL A 422 -16.81 -13.89 20.37
CA VAL A 422 -17.42 -13.10 21.44
C VAL A 422 -16.41 -12.03 21.88
N LYS A 423 -16.84 -10.76 21.89
CA LYS A 423 -15.98 -9.65 22.28
C LYS A 423 -15.76 -9.63 23.79
N VAL A 424 -14.53 -9.86 24.23
CA VAL A 424 -14.21 -9.89 25.67
C VAL A 424 -13.13 -8.90 26.09
N ALA A 425 -12.53 -8.17 25.16
CA ALA A 425 -11.62 -7.09 25.47
C ALA A 425 -12.30 -6.01 26.33
N TYR A 426 -13.55 -5.65 26.03
CA TYR A 426 -14.30 -4.64 26.79
C TYR A 426 -14.46 -4.97 28.29
N PRO A 427 -15.03 -6.13 28.69
CA PRO A 427 -15.10 -6.48 30.10
C PRO A 427 -13.70 -6.67 30.73
N SER A 428 -12.71 -7.17 29.99
CA SER A 428 -11.34 -7.29 30.49
C SER A 428 -10.67 -5.94 30.76
N ILE A 429 -10.86 -4.95 29.87
CA ILE A 429 -10.36 -3.58 30.03
C ILE A 429 -11.05 -2.90 31.21
N LEU A 430 -12.36 -3.10 31.40
CA LEU A 430 -13.09 -2.58 32.56
C LEU A 430 -12.48 -3.10 33.87
N LEU A 431 -12.21 -4.41 33.96
CA LEU A 431 -11.56 -5.02 35.12
C LEU A 431 -10.14 -4.46 35.33
N ALA A 432 -9.34 -4.30 34.27
CA ALA A 432 -7.98 -3.75 34.36
C ALA A 432 -7.95 -2.28 34.80
N LEU A 433 -8.76 -1.41 34.17
CA LEU A 433 -8.83 0.02 34.49
C LEU A 433 -9.36 0.28 35.90
N SER A 434 -10.35 -0.52 36.34
CA SER A 434 -10.92 -0.39 37.68
C SER A 434 -9.86 -0.58 38.77
N TYR A 435 -8.94 -1.51 38.56
CA TYR A 435 -7.84 -1.76 39.47
C TYR A 435 -6.79 -0.63 39.42
N LEU A 436 -6.40 -0.19 38.22
CA LEU A 436 -5.42 0.89 38.04
C LEU A 436 -5.87 2.18 38.76
N ILE A 437 -7.14 2.56 38.59
CA ILE A 437 -7.74 3.73 39.26
C ILE A 437 -7.77 3.52 40.79
N GLY A 438 -8.05 2.30 41.25
CA GLY A 438 -8.02 1.94 42.66
C GLY A 438 -6.64 2.07 43.30
N VAL A 439 -5.58 1.67 42.60
CA VAL A 439 -4.19 1.82 43.05
C VAL A 439 -3.76 3.28 43.07
N LEU A 440 -4.03 4.02 41.99
CA LEU A 440 -3.69 5.44 41.89
C LEU A 440 -4.33 6.24 43.03
N ARG A 441 -5.63 6.04 43.30
CA ARG A 441 -6.32 6.68 44.43
C ARG A 441 -5.64 6.43 45.76
N ARG A 442 -5.16 5.20 45.99
CA ARG A 442 -4.50 4.82 47.24
C ARG A 442 -3.11 5.44 47.36
N LEU A 443 -2.33 5.45 46.27
CA LEU A 443 -1.02 6.11 46.22
C LEU A 443 -1.12 7.62 46.50
N PHE A 444 -2.10 8.30 45.89
CA PHE A 444 -2.37 9.71 46.15
C PHE A 444 -2.87 9.97 47.58
N ALA A 445 -3.66 9.06 48.16
CA ALA A 445 -4.09 9.16 49.55
C ALA A 445 -2.91 8.99 50.53
N THR A 446 -1.99 8.07 50.27
CA THR A 446 -0.76 7.91 51.07
C THR A 446 0.18 9.11 50.93
N ALA A 447 0.31 9.69 49.73
CA ALA A 447 1.10 10.90 49.50
C ALA A 447 0.53 12.13 50.23
N ARG A 448 -0.81 12.30 50.23
CA ARG A 448 -1.48 13.36 51.01
C ARG A 448 -1.37 13.14 52.51
N GLY A 449 -1.44 11.89 52.98
CA GLY A 449 -1.26 11.55 54.39
C GLY A 449 0.16 11.83 54.90
N ALA A 450 1.18 11.58 54.08
CA ALA A 450 2.57 11.89 54.41
C ALA A 450 2.80 13.41 54.53
N GLY A 451 2.28 14.22 53.58
CA GLY A 451 2.39 15.68 53.65
C GLY A 451 1.59 16.32 54.81
N ALA A 452 0.47 15.72 55.21
CA ALA A 452 -0.30 16.19 56.37
C ALA A 452 0.37 15.85 57.71
N ALA A 453 1.08 14.72 57.79
CA ALA A 453 1.88 14.35 58.96
C ALA A 453 3.10 15.28 59.14
N GLU A 454 3.72 15.71 58.05
CA GLU A 454 4.81 16.69 58.04
C GLU A 454 4.34 18.09 58.46
N ALA A 455 3.15 18.51 58.03
CA ALA A 455 2.55 19.79 58.42
C ALA A 455 2.09 19.84 59.89
N SER A 456 1.76 18.69 60.50
CA SER A 456 1.37 18.60 61.92
C SER A 456 2.56 18.57 62.88
N ALA A 457 3.79 18.33 62.40
CA ALA A 457 5.01 18.27 63.22
C ALA A 457 5.65 19.66 63.45
N ALA A 458 5.21 20.71 62.76
CA ALA A 458 5.70 22.08 62.93
C ALA A 458 4.81 22.88 63.90
N GLY A 459 5.08 22.76 65.20
CA GLY A 459 4.48 23.61 66.25
C GLY A 459 5.01 25.07 66.22
N PRO A 460 4.28 26.03 66.81
CA PRO A 460 4.50 27.46 66.57
C PRO A 460 5.64 28.03 67.42
N LYS A 461 6.46 28.93 66.84
CA LYS A 461 7.42 29.76 67.58
C LYS A 461 7.11 31.27 67.47
N PRO A 462 7.43 32.06 68.51
CA PRO A 462 6.89 33.39 68.72
C PRO A 462 7.75 34.52 68.13
N LYS A 463 7.15 35.71 68.11
CA LYS A 463 7.65 37.00 67.60
C LYS A 463 8.74 37.67 68.48
N ALA A 464 9.42 38.64 67.83
CA ALA A 464 10.22 39.77 68.31
C ALA A 464 11.70 39.45 68.64
N ALA A 465 12.72 40.27 68.35
CA ALA A 465 12.89 41.60 67.78
C ALA A 465 14.35 41.71 67.24
N GLY A 466 14.64 42.63 66.32
CA GLY A 466 16.03 43.09 66.05
C GLY A 466 16.42 44.25 66.99
N PRO A 467 17.47 45.05 66.70
CA PRO A 467 18.53 44.88 65.71
C PRO A 467 19.96 45.32 66.18
N GLY A 468 20.97 45.11 65.33
CA GLY A 468 22.24 45.86 65.29
C GLY A 468 23.48 45.10 65.81
N VAL A 469 24.72 45.39 65.43
CA VAL A 469 25.37 46.41 64.57
C VAL A 469 26.87 45.99 64.54
N VAL A 470 27.55 46.12 63.37
CA VAL A 470 29.01 46.32 63.03
C VAL A 470 30.13 45.81 63.98
N ALA A 471 31.39 45.51 63.61
CA ALA A 471 32.24 45.59 62.43
C ALA A 471 33.58 44.88 62.73
N ALA A 472 34.31 44.50 61.65
CA ALA A 472 35.77 44.49 61.42
C ALA A 472 36.69 43.78 62.44
N GLY A 473 37.77 43.07 62.11
CA GLY A 473 38.62 42.81 60.93
C GLY A 473 39.80 41.98 61.51
N ALA A 474 40.53 41.10 60.82
CA ALA A 474 41.40 41.32 59.68
C ALA A 474 42.16 39.98 59.41
N GLY A 475 42.64 39.76 58.17
CA GLY A 475 43.83 38.93 57.95
C GLY A 475 43.80 37.88 56.83
N ALA A 476 44.24 38.30 55.64
CA ALA A 476 45.03 37.55 54.64
C ALA A 476 44.36 36.53 53.67
N ALA A 477 44.86 36.60 52.43
CA ALA A 477 44.34 36.11 51.15
C ALA A 477 44.18 34.57 50.97
N PRO A 478 43.33 34.12 50.02
CA PRO A 478 43.05 32.71 49.78
C PRO A 478 44.00 32.07 48.75
N LYS A 479 44.40 30.83 49.02
CA LYS A 479 44.96 29.91 48.03
C LYS A 479 43.83 29.16 47.32
N GLU A 480 43.87 29.17 46.00
CA GLU A 480 43.07 28.32 45.12
C GLU A 480 43.38 26.83 45.34
N SER A 481 42.35 25.98 45.49
CA SER A 481 42.19 24.76 44.69
C SER A 481 40.83 24.07 44.94
N LYS A 482 40.08 23.90 43.84
CA LYS A 482 39.15 22.80 43.46
C LYS A 482 38.16 22.20 44.48
N ALA A 483 36.87 22.58 44.31
CA ALA A 483 35.64 21.79 44.03
C ALA A 483 35.45 20.36 44.62
N PRO A 484 34.18 19.86 44.82
CA PRO A 484 32.96 20.31 44.15
C PRO A 484 31.70 20.48 45.03
N VAL A 485 30.81 21.34 44.55
CA VAL A 485 29.39 21.38 44.92
C VAL A 485 28.62 20.59 43.85
N CYS A 486 27.91 19.55 44.28
CA CYS A 486 26.84 18.84 43.54
C CYS A 486 25.51 19.15 44.25
N GLY A 487 24.35 19.30 43.60
CA GLY A 487 24.07 19.05 42.19
C GLY A 487 22.86 19.84 41.70
N ALA A 488 23.06 20.59 40.63
CA ALA A 488 22.03 20.75 39.61
C ALA A 488 21.93 19.42 38.85
N ALA A 489 20.73 19.01 38.45
CA ALA A 489 20.54 17.82 37.62
C ALA A 489 21.53 17.88 36.43
N PRO A 490 22.25 16.80 36.11
CA PRO A 490 23.22 16.81 35.03
C PRO A 490 22.50 17.20 33.73
N LYS A 491 22.94 18.30 33.09
CA LYS A 491 22.52 18.61 31.72
C LYS A 491 22.89 17.40 30.87
N ARG A 492 21.90 16.78 30.25
CA ARG A 492 22.07 15.60 29.39
C ARG A 492 23.12 15.93 28.32
N ALA A 493 24.15 15.12 28.19
CA ALA A 493 25.24 15.29 27.22
C ALA A 493 25.30 14.07 26.30
N LEU A 494 25.72 14.28 25.06
CA LEU A 494 25.97 13.23 24.07
C LEU A 494 27.37 13.46 23.49
N GLY A 495 28.29 12.52 23.76
CA GLY A 495 29.71 12.74 23.55
C GLY A 495 30.18 14.03 24.24
N ARG A 496 30.82 14.93 23.48
CA ARG A 496 31.29 16.24 24.01
C ARG A 496 30.21 17.33 24.05
N TYR A 497 29.05 17.10 23.44
CA TYR A 497 28.06 18.16 23.24
C TYR A 497 27.07 18.23 24.40
N GLN A 498 26.83 19.45 24.88
CA GLN A 498 25.81 19.72 25.89
C GLN A 498 24.47 19.96 25.20
N ILE A 499 23.43 19.21 25.58
CA ILE A 499 22.09 19.40 25.02
C ILE A 499 21.43 20.61 25.68
N GLU A 500 20.90 21.52 24.87
CA GLU A 500 20.20 22.73 25.33
C GLU A 500 18.68 22.57 25.22
N LYS A 501 18.16 22.12 24.08
CA LYS A 501 16.72 21.97 23.80
C LYS A 501 16.46 20.98 22.67
N GLU A 502 15.29 20.35 22.64
CA GLU A 502 14.80 19.61 21.46
C GLU A 502 14.37 20.59 20.34
N LEU A 503 14.86 20.38 19.11
CA LEU A 503 14.50 21.15 17.91
C LEU A 503 13.32 20.50 17.17
N GLY A 504 13.25 19.17 17.18
CA GLY A 504 12.16 18.42 16.57
C GLY A 504 12.34 16.91 16.70
N ARG A 505 11.25 16.17 16.46
CA ARG A 505 11.23 14.70 16.48
C ARG A 505 10.76 14.19 15.13
N GLY A 506 11.54 13.31 14.52
CA GLY A 506 11.25 12.71 13.23
C GLY A 506 11.13 11.19 13.31
N ALA A 507 10.98 10.58 12.14
CA ALA A 507 10.88 9.15 11.92
C ALA A 507 12.01 8.33 12.57
N MET A 508 13.25 8.80 12.45
CA MET A 508 14.45 8.05 12.85
C MET A 508 15.01 8.48 14.21
N GLY A 509 14.32 9.39 14.91
CA GLY A 509 14.67 9.84 16.25
C GLY A 509 14.57 11.36 16.46
N VAL A 510 15.29 11.88 17.46
CA VAL A 510 15.13 13.25 17.96
C VAL A 510 16.32 14.12 17.55
N VAL A 511 16.05 15.34 17.11
CA VAL A 511 17.06 16.37 16.82
C VAL A 511 17.09 17.38 17.96
N TYR A 512 18.26 17.56 18.57
CA TYR A 512 18.49 18.50 19.65
C TYR A 512 19.36 19.68 19.20
N LEU A 513 19.10 20.86 19.75
CA LEU A 513 20.06 21.94 19.82
C LEU A 513 21.09 21.58 20.89
N GLY A 514 22.36 21.55 20.50
CA GLY A 514 23.46 21.37 21.42
C GLY A 514 24.55 22.41 21.25
N ARG A 515 25.50 22.38 22.17
CA ARG A 515 26.66 23.27 22.18
C ARG A 515 27.93 22.46 22.38
N ASP A 516 28.89 22.69 21.51
CA ASP A 516 30.27 22.25 21.69
C ASP A 516 30.95 23.19 22.69
N PRO A 517 31.27 22.74 23.92
CA PRO A 517 31.84 23.60 24.95
C PRO A 517 33.31 23.96 24.67
N LYS A 518 34.04 23.20 23.83
CA LYS A 518 35.48 23.44 23.59
C LYS A 518 35.72 24.67 22.73
N ILE A 519 34.86 24.88 21.74
CA ILE A 519 34.97 25.97 20.75
C ILE A 519 33.77 26.90 20.78
N ASN A 520 32.87 26.69 21.74
CA ASN A 520 31.70 27.51 21.96
C ASN A 520 30.75 27.63 20.74
N ARG A 521 30.53 26.53 20.03
CA ARG A 521 29.72 26.48 18.80
C ARG A 521 28.39 25.77 19.05
N ARG A 522 27.29 26.35 18.54
CA ARG A 522 25.98 25.67 18.52
C ARG A 522 25.90 24.69 17.34
N VAL A 523 25.28 23.54 17.57
CA VAL A 523 25.15 22.45 16.61
C VAL A 523 23.75 21.85 16.70
N ALA A 524 23.29 21.23 15.61
CA ALA A 524 22.15 20.34 15.64
C ALA A 524 22.66 18.90 15.87
N ILE A 525 22.01 18.14 16.75
CA ILE A 525 22.41 16.77 17.13
C ILE A 525 21.24 15.85 16.86
N LYS A 526 21.34 15.06 15.79
CA LYS A 526 20.35 14.03 15.46
C LYS A 526 20.70 12.75 16.21
N THR A 527 19.72 12.16 16.90
CA THR A 527 19.87 10.95 17.72
C THR A 527 18.98 9.83 17.22
N MET A 528 19.41 8.59 17.40
CA MET A 528 18.63 7.39 17.14
C MET A 528 18.63 6.53 18.42
N ALA A 529 17.44 6.25 18.96
CA ALA A 529 17.29 5.36 20.11
C ALA A 529 17.20 3.91 19.63
N LEU A 530 18.03 3.04 20.20
CA LEU A 530 18.00 1.60 19.92
C LEU A 530 16.85 0.99 20.73
N GLU A 531 15.89 0.31 20.08
CA GLU A 531 14.75 -0.28 20.78
C GLU A 531 15.21 -1.43 21.70
N ALA A 532 14.87 -1.33 22.99
CA ALA A 532 15.14 -2.38 23.96
C ALA A 532 14.20 -3.56 23.71
N GLY A 533 14.74 -4.65 23.15
CA GLY A 533 14.00 -5.90 22.88
C GLY A 533 14.10 -6.41 21.44
N ALA A 534 14.71 -5.65 20.52
CA ALA A 534 15.03 -6.12 19.18
C ALA A 534 16.21 -7.13 19.22
N ASP A 535 16.23 -8.05 18.25
CA ASP A 535 17.33 -9.01 18.07
C ASP A 535 18.69 -8.27 18.00
N ALA A 536 19.66 -8.71 18.80
CA ALA A 536 20.93 -8.02 18.97
C ALA A 536 21.72 -7.87 17.65
N ALA A 537 21.49 -8.78 16.71
CA ALA A 537 22.05 -8.73 15.36
C ALA A 537 21.45 -7.59 14.49
N ALA A 538 20.12 -7.42 14.54
CA ALA A 538 19.41 -6.38 13.76
C ALA A 538 19.76 -4.96 14.26
N THR A 539 19.87 -4.78 15.58
CA THR A 539 20.26 -3.51 16.20
C THR A 539 21.69 -3.11 15.81
N ARG A 540 22.62 -4.07 15.69
CA ARG A 540 23.99 -3.84 15.26
C ARG A 540 24.07 -3.44 13.78
N GLU A 541 23.32 -4.08 12.91
CA GLU A 541 23.29 -3.78 11.47
C GLU A 541 22.74 -2.36 11.19
N ILE A 542 21.68 -1.96 11.89
CA ILE A 542 21.10 -0.61 11.83
C ILE A 542 22.14 0.45 12.22
N LYS A 543 22.86 0.20 13.30
CA LYS A 543 23.89 1.09 13.84
C LYS A 543 25.10 1.23 12.92
N GLU A 544 25.63 0.11 12.41
CA GLU A 544 26.77 0.12 11.47
C GLU A 544 26.42 0.88 10.17
N ARG A 545 25.16 0.83 9.73
CA ARG A 545 24.67 1.63 8.58
C ARG A 545 24.56 3.11 8.89
N PHE A 546 23.97 3.47 10.03
CA PHE A 546 23.85 4.86 10.49
C PHE A 546 25.20 5.59 10.49
N PHE A 547 26.25 4.93 10.99
CA PHE A 547 27.61 5.48 10.96
C PHE A 547 28.23 5.51 9.56
N ARG A 548 28.02 4.49 8.73
CA ARG A 548 28.54 4.45 7.34
C ARG A 548 27.92 5.56 6.48
N GLU A 549 26.65 5.89 6.70
CA GLU A 549 25.96 6.99 6.01
C GLU A 549 26.46 8.35 6.49
N ALA A 550 26.66 8.53 7.80
CA ALA A 550 27.28 9.73 8.36
C ALA A 550 28.71 9.94 7.86
N GLU A 551 29.50 8.86 7.75
CA GLU A 551 30.87 8.88 7.21
C GLU A 551 30.87 9.29 5.74
N SER A 552 29.99 8.69 4.93
CA SER A 552 29.86 9.00 3.50
C SER A 552 29.49 10.48 3.29
N ALA A 553 28.45 10.96 3.98
CA ALA A 553 28.01 12.35 3.89
C ALA A 553 29.02 13.35 4.52
N GLY A 554 29.80 12.93 5.51
CA GLY A 554 30.84 13.75 6.14
C GLY A 554 31.98 14.16 5.22
N THR A 555 32.17 13.45 4.10
CA THR A 555 33.17 13.82 3.07
C THR A 555 32.72 14.96 2.15
N LEU A 556 31.42 15.31 2.17
CA LEU A 556 30.86 16.33 1.30
C LEU A 556 31.13 17.73 1.85
N ASN A 557 31.67 18.61 1.00
CA ASN A 557 31.86 20.01 1.32
C ASN A 557 31.35 20.88 0.17
N HIS A 558 30.10 21.31 0.28
CA HIS A 558 29.40 22.11 -0.73
C HIS A 558 28.53 23.16 -0.04
N PRO A 559 28.44 24.41 -0.55
CA PRO A 559 27.66 25.48 0.07
C PRO A 559 26.17 25.15 0.22
N ASN A 560 25.63 24.26 -0.59
CA ASN A 560 24.22 23.83 -0.52
C ASN A 560 24.03 22.45 0.14
N ILE A 561 25.02 21.89 0.85
CA ILE A 561 24.89 20.62 1.59
C ILE A 561 25.17 20.89 3.08
N VAL A 562 24.33 20.35 3.97
CA VAL A 562 24.53 20.48 5.41
C VAL A 562 25.85 19.81 5.82
N ARG A 563 26.65 20.51 6.62
CA ARG A 563 27.94 19.97 7.07
C ARG A 563 27.78 19.09 8.29
N ILE A 564 28.33 17.88 8.24
CA ILE A 564 28.47 17.00 9.41
C ILE A 564 29.80 17.32 10.10
N PHE A 565 29.76 17.50 11.41
CA PHE A 565 30.95 17.80 12.22
C PHE A 565 31.50 16.59 12.95
N ASP A 566 30.62 15.68 13.37
CA ASP A 566 30.97 14.59 14.27
C ASP A 566 29.87 13.52 14.25
N ALA A 567 30.24 12.28 14.54
CA ALA A 567 29.31 11.17 14.74
C ALA A 567 29.88 10.23 15.81
N GLY A 568 29.03 9.78 16.72
CA GLY A 568 29.46 8.92 17.81
C GLY A 568 28.32 8.22 18.51
N GLU A 569 28.66 7.54 19.61
CA GLU A 569 27.72 6.81 20.44
C GLU A 569 28.00 7.10 21.91
N GLU A 570 26.93 7.32 22.67
CA GLU A 570 27.00 7.55 24.12
C GLU A 570 25.71 6.99 24.75
N GLN A 571 25.82 6.18 25.82
CA GLN A 571 24.67 5.64 26.57
C GLN A 571 23.64 4.91 25.69
N ASP A 572 24.10 4.04 24.78
CA ASP A 572 23.26 3.28 23.81
C ASP A 572 22.44 4.17 22.86
N VAL A 573 22.86 5.43 22.67
CA VAL A 573 22.29 6.37 21.71
C VAL A 573 23.37 6.73 20.68
N ALA A 574 23.11 6.41 19.41
CA ALA A 574 23.92 6.90 18.30
C ALA A 574 23.53 8.35 17.98
N PHE A 575 24.52 9.21 17.72
CA PHE A 575 24.30 10.62 17.40
C PHE A 575 25.16 11.10 16.22
N ILE A 576 24.63 12.09 15.49
CA ILE A 576 25.35 12.87 14.46
C ILE A 576 25.22 14.34 14.82
N ALA A 577 26.35 15.03 15.00
CA ALA A 577 26.39 16.48 15.18
C ALA A 577 26.65 17.18 13.85
N MET A 578 25.79 18.12 13.49
CA MET A 578 25.78 18.81 12.20
C MET A 578 25.60 20.32 12.36
N GLU A 579 25.80 21.05 11.26
CA GLU A 579 25.54 22.48 11.15
C GLU A 579 24.11 22.80 11.62
N LEU A 580 23.99 23.78 12.52
CA LEU A 580 22.69 24.31 12.92
C LEU A 580 22.21 25.27 11.84
N LEU A 581 21.11 24.91 11.18
CA LEU A 581 20.49 25.72 10.12
C LEU A 581 19.44 26.65 10.71
N ASP A 582 19.55 27.95 10.40
CA ASP A 582 18.59 28.98 10.82
C ASP A 582 17.70 29.36 9.63
N GLY A 583 16.53 28.72 9.56
CA GLY A 583 15.62 28.79 8.43
C GLY A 583 14.42 27.86 8.58
N HIS A 584 13.67 27.67 7.51
CA HIS A 584 12.53 26.75 7.45
C HIS A 584 12.61 25.89 6.19
N ASP A 585 11.95 24.72 6.23
CA ASP A 585 11.98 23.79 5.12
C ASP A 585 10.97 24.14 4.00
N PHE A 586 11.11 23.49 2.84
CA PHE A 586 10.30 23.80 1.67
C PHE A 586 8.86 23.25 1.73
N THR A 587 8.48 22.44 2.73
CA THR A 587 7.06 21.99 2.88
C THR A 587 6.10 23.15 3.09
N ARG A 588 6.60 24.29 3.59
CA ARG A 588 5.83 25.53 3.68
C ARG A 588 5.33 26.03 2.32
N TYR A 589 5.95 25.60 1.21
CA TYR A 589 5.70 26.08 -0.14
C TYR A 589 5.07 25.01 -1.05
N THR A 590 4.46 23.96 -0.50
CA THR A 590 3.84 22.87 -1.29
C THR A 590 2.32 22.97 -1.40
N ALA A 591 1.68 23.94 -0.74
CA ALA A 591 0.24 24.19 -0.85
C ALA A 591 -0.04 25.34 -1.83
N LYS A 592 -1.18 25.30 -2.53
CA LYS A 592 -1.53 26.27 -3.59
C LYS A 592 -1.52 27.73 -3.12
N ASP A 593 -1.90 27.97 -1.88
CA ASP A 593 -1.98 29.28 -1.23
C ASP A 593 -0.62 29.78 -0.69
N SER A 594 0.40 28.93 -0.70
CA SER A 594 1.72 29.25 -0.16
C SER A 594 2.86 29.08 -1.17
N LEU A 595 2.57 28.93 -2.47
CA LEU A 595 3.58 28.73 -3.50
C LEU A 595 4.54 29.92 -3.63
N LEU A 596 5.82 29.63 -3.85
CA LEU A 596 6.81 30.63 -4.24
C LEU A 596 6.59 31.09 -5.70
N PRO A 597 7.07 32.29 -6.07
CA PRO A 597 7.18 32.68 -7.47
C PRO A 597 7.93 31.63 -8.28
N VAL A 598 7.39 31.23 -9.43
CA VAL A 598 7.91 30.08 -10.21
C VAL A 598 9.39 30.27 -10.59
N ALA A 599 9.81 31.49 -10.92
CA ALA A 599 11.21 31.80 -11.19
C ALA A 599 12.12 31.52 -9.98
N GLN A 600 11.67 31.87 -8.78
CA GLN A 600 12.39 31.62 -7.53
C GLN A 600 12.42 30.12 -7.19
N THR A 601 11.32 29.39 -7.40
CA THR A 601 11.28 27.92 -7.29
C THR A 601 12.33 27.28 -8.19
N MET A 602 12.41 27.69 -9.46
CA MET A 602 13.40 27.17 -10.41
C MET A 602 14.85 27.48 -9.99
N GLU A 603 15.11 28.69 -9.47
CA GLU A 603 16.44 29.07 -8.95
C GLU A 603 16.86 28.19 -7.76
N TYR A 604 15.96 27.96 -6.80
CA TYR A 604 16.24 27.11 -5.63
C TYR A 604 16.41 25.64 -6.00
N VAL A 605 15.55 25.10 -6.86
CA VAL A 605 15.67 23.72 -7.32
C VAL A 605 16.95 23.51 -8.15
N ALA A 606 17.41 24.52 -8.90
CA ALA A 606 18.71 24.48 -9.56
C ALA A 606 19.89 24.41 -8.57
N MET A 607 19.83 25.11 -7.43
CA MET A 607 20.85 25.00 -6.37
C MET A 607 20.88 23.59 -5.75
N VAL A 608 19.70 22.99 -5.53
CA VAL A 608 19.60 21.60 -5.05
C VAL A 608 20.17 20.63 -6.09
N ALA A 609 19.84 20.81 -7.37
CA ALA A 609 20.33 19.97 -8.46
C ALA A 609 21.87 19.99 -8.58
N ASP A 610 22.51 21.16 -8.40
CA ASP A 610 23.97 21.28 -8.35
C ASP A 610 24.57 20.58 -7.13
N ALA A 611 23.93 20.69 -5.97
CA ALA A 611 24.35 19.98 -4.76
C ALA A 611 24.33 18.45 -4.95
N LEU A 612 23.29 17.94 -5.60
CA LEU A 612 23.17 16.52 -5.93
C LEU A 612 24.22 16.09 -6.95
N ASP A 613 24.47 16.89 -8.00
CA ASP A 613 25.52 16.59 -8.97
C ASP A 613 26.91 16.48 -8.31
N TYR A 614 27.21 17.39 -7.37
CA TYR A 614 28.45 17.36 -6.59
C TYR A 614 28.59 16.07 -5.77
N ALA A 615 27.51 15.60 -5.14
CA ALA A 615 27.49 14.37 -4.36
C ALA A 615 27.58 13.12 -5.26
N HIS A 616 26.84 13.09 -6.37
CA HIS A 616 26.84 11.99 -7.34
C HIS A 616 28.22 11.79 -7.98
N ALA A 617 28.94 12.88 -8.26
CA ALA A 617 30.32 12.82 -8.76
C ALA A 617 31.30 12.13 -7.78
N ARG A 618 30.92 11.99 -6.50
CA ARG A 618 31.68 11.29 -5.45
C ARG A 618 31.07 9.92 -5.10
N GLY A 619 30.14 9.43 -5.90
CA GLY A 619 29.48 8.14 -5.71
C GLY A 619 28.46 8.12 -4.57
N ILE A 620 28.06 9.29 -4.05
CA ILE A 620 27.10 9.40 -2.95
C ILE A 620 25.73 9.77 -3.52
N VAL A 621 24.73 8.92 -3.28
CA VAL A 621 23.33 9.12 -3.71
C VAL A 621 22.47 9.38 -2.48
N HIS A 622 21.59 10.38 -2.52
CA HIS A 622 20.83 10.84 -1.36
C HIS A 622 19.63 9.94 -1.02
N ARG A 623 18.86 9.49 -2.00
CA ARG A 623 17.74 8.52 -1.90
C ARG A 623 16.48 8.93 -1.12
N ASP A 624 16.46 10.11 -0.51
CA ASP A 624 15.31 10.65 0.25
C ASP A 624 15.12 12.12 -0.08
N ILE A 625 15.01 12.44 -1.37
CA ILE A 625 14.84 13.81 -1.85
C ILE A 625 13.37 14.21 -1.73
N LYS A 626 13.09 15.25 -0.93
CA LYS A 626 11.75 15.80 -0.69
C LYS A 626 11.84 17.24 -0.13
N PRO A 627 10.77 18.05 -0.21
CA PRO A 627 10.76 19.43 0.30
C PRO A 627 11.18 19.56 1.79
N ALA A 628 10.85 18.58 2.64
CA ALA A 628 11.23 18.58 4.06
C ALA A 628 12.75 18.52 4.30
N ASN A 629 13.54 18.12 3.29
CA ASN A 629 14.99 18.00 3.37
C ASN A 629 15.72 19.18 2.72
N PHE A 630 14.99 20.20 2.24
CA PHE A 630 15.56 21.44 1.72
C PHE A 630 15.27 22.56 2.71
N MET A 631 16.31 23.20 3.22
CA MET A 631 16.20 24.30 4.18
C MET A 631 16.49 25.63 3.48
N LEU A 632 15.54 26.57 3.52
CA LEU A 632 15.75 27.95 3.10
C LEU A 632 16.24 28.76 4.30
N LEU A 633 17.48 29.22 4.23
CA LEU A 633 18.11 30.01 5.29
C LEU A 633 17.69 31.49 5.21
N GLN A 634 17.84 32.21 6.32
CA GLN A 634 17.52 33.64 6.37
C GLN A 634 18.32 34.51 5.38
N ASP A 635 19.50 34.05 4.97
CA ASP A 635 20.34 34.71 3.97
C ASP A 635 19.90 34.43 2.51
N GLY A 636 18.82 33.67 2.33
CA GLY A 636 18.26 33.31 1.03
C GLY A 636 18.93 32.11 0.35
N THR A 637 19.89 31.44 1.01
CA THR A 637 20.53 30.24 0.48
C THR A 637 19.78 28.96 0.84
N VAL A 638 19.96 27.92 0.03
CA VAL A 638 19.33 26.60 0.25
C VAL A 638 20.36 25.59 0.74
N ARG A 639 20.02 24.82 1.78
CA ARG A 639 20.80 23.67 2.28
C ARG A 639 20.03 22.38 2.08
N VAL A 640 20.67 21.36 1.51
CA VAL A 640 20.18 19.98 1.45
C VAL A 640 20.63 19.27 2.73
N ALA A 641 19.66 18.75 3.48
CA ALA A 641 19.85 18.01 4.72
C ALA A 641 19.49 16.53 4.57
N ASP A 642 19.89 15.71 5.54
CA ASP A 642 19.44 14.31 5.65
C ASP A 642 19.80 13.38 4.47
N PHE A 643 21.06 13.41 4.01
CA PHE A 643 21.60 12.41 3.08
C PHE A 643 21.32 11.00 3.63
N GLY A 644 20.54 10.24 2.86
CA GLY A 644 19.63 9.20 3.35
C GLY A 644 20.21 8.27 4.40
N ILE A 645 19.78 8.50 5.64
CA ILE A 645 19.94 7.57 6.77
C ILE A 645 18.95 6.36 6.66
N ALA A 646 18.16 6.31 5.58
CA ALA A 646 16.90 5.58 5.53
C ALA A 646 16.94 4.29 4.68
N ARG A 647 17.96 3.43 4.84
CA ARG A 647 17.83 2.03 4.41
C ARG A 647 17.00 1.18 5.39
N ILE A 648 16.57 1.75 6.51
CA ILE A 648 16.00 0.98 7.62
C ILE A 648 14.53 0.59 7.40
N THR A 649 13.81 1.13 6.42
CA THR A 649 12.37 0.81 6.28
C THR A 649 11.97 0.08 5.00
N ALA A 650 12.80 0.05 3.96
CA ALA A 650 12.45 -0.65 2.71
C ALA A 650 12.87 -2.14 2.70
N SER A 651 13.84 -2.54 3.51
CA SER A 651 14.28 -3.95 3.62
C SER A 651 13.98 -4.59 4.97
N SER A 652 13.40 -3.84 5.90
CA SER A 652 12.89 -4.36 7.17
C SER A 652 11.38 -4.44 7.05
N LYS A 653 10.85 -5.66 6.92
CA LYS A 653 9.45 -5.97 7.23
C LYS A 653 9.14 -5.31 8.58
N THR A 654 8.42 -4.19 8.57
CA THR A 654 7.93 -3.57 9.81
C THR A 654 6.51 -4.09 10.03
N THR A 655 6.36 -4.88 11.09
CA THR A 655 5.14 -5.54 11.59
C THR A 655 4.05 -4.55 12.07
N THR A 656 4.01 -3.33 11.54
CA THR A 656 3.22 -2.22 12.10
C THR A 656 2.61 -1.26 11.07
N GLY A 657 2.62 -1.56 9.76
CA GLY A 657 1.88 -0.79 8.75
C GLY A 657 2.28 0.70 8.63
N ALA A 658 3.29 1.16 9.37
CA ALA A 658 3.80 2.52 9.32
C ALA A 658 5.05 2.54 8.44
N VAL A 659 4.86 2.68 7.12
CA VAL A 659 5.94 3.14 6.24
C VAL A 659 6.33 4.55 6.71
N LEU A 660 7.40 4.61 7.48
CA LEU A 660 7.91 5.84 8.04
C LEU A 660 8.73 6.57 6.96
N GLY A 661 8.00 7.22 6.07
CA GLY A 661 8.46 8.02 4.94
C GLY A 661 7.25 8.37 4.06
N THR A 662 7.32 9.46 3.30
CA THR A 662 6.29 9.77 2.29
C THR A 662 6.70 9.13 0.97
N PRO A 663 6.18 7.94 0.59
CA PRO A 663 6.58 7.22 -0.63
C PRO A 663 6.39 8.02 -1.93
N SER A 664 5.69 9.15 -1.88
CA SER A 664 5.33 9.96 -3.05
C SER A 664 6.52 10.50 -3.86
N TYR A 665 7.73 10.55 -3.30
CA TYR A 665 8.94 11.02 -4.00
C TYR A 665 9.87 9.90 -4.46
N MET A 666 9.56 8.63 -4.19
CA MET A 666 10.41 7.52 -4.60
C MET A 666 10.48 7.41 -6.12
N SER A 667 11.65 7.03 -6.65
CA SER A 667 11.80 6.72 -8.07
C SER A 667 11.27 5.32 -8.42
N PRO A 668 10.92 5.05 -9.69
CA PRO A 668 10.51 3.73 -10.15
C PRO A 668 11.51 2.62 -9.78
N GLU A 669 12.80 2.90 -9.89
CA GLU A 669 13.87 1.96 -9.55
C GLU A 669 14.01 1.73 -8.04
N GLN A 670 13.71 2.73 -7.20
CA GLN A 670 13.63 2.55 -5.75
C GLN A 670 12.44 1.67 -5.36
N VAL A 671 11.27 1.90 -5.98
CA VAL A 671 10.07 1.09 -5.73
C VAL A 671 10.27 -0.36 -6.17
N ALA A 672 10.93 -0.57 -7.31
CA ALA A 672 11.21 -1.90 -7.85
C ALA A 672 12.44 -2.60 -7.23
N GLY A 673 13.06 -2.04 -6.19
CA GLY A 673 14.25 -2.62 -5.54
C GLY A 673 15.48 -2.75 -6.46
N LYS A 674 15.53 -2.04 -7.58
CA LYS A 674 16.62 -2.09 -8.57
C LYS A 674 17.84 -1.29 -8.08
N LYS A 675 18.96 -1.42 -8.78
CA LYS A 675 20.17 -0.62 -8.49
C LYS A 675 19.86 0.88 -8.65
N VAL A 676 20.04 1.63 -7.56
CA VAL A 676 19.79 3.08 -7.49
C VAL A 676 21.08 3.86 -7.73
N ASP A 677 21.06 4.75 -8.71
CA ASP A 677 22.12 5.74 -8.97
C ASP A 677 21.59 7.19 -8.85
N GLY A 678 22.42 8.19 -9.18
CA GLY A 678 22.07 9.61 -9.06
C GLY A 678 20.82 10.03 -9.84
N ARG A 679 20.43 9.29 -10.89
CA ARG A 679 19.22 9.58 -11.69
C ARG A 679 17.93 9.32 -10.92
N SER A 680 18.00 8.54 -9.84
CA SER A 680 16.90 8.40 -8.89
C SER A 680 16.64 9.70 -8.13
N ASP A 681 17.69 10.37 -7.65
CA ASP A 681 17.56 11.65 -6.96
C ASP A 681 17.02 12.74 -7.91
N ILE A 682 17.37 12.68 -9.19
CA ILE A 682 16.84 13.58 -10.24
C ILE A 682 15.34 13.39 -10.41
N PHE A 683 14.85 12.14 -10.43
CA PHE A 683 13.41 11.86 -10.47
C PHE A 683 12.70 12.43 -9.25
N SER A 684 13.21 12.14 -8.05
CA SER A 684 12.64 12.63 -6.80
C SER A 684 12.65 14.17 -6.71
N LEU A 685 13.72 14.83 -7.19
CA LEU A 685 13.79 16.29 -7.28
C LEU A 685 12.77 16.83 -8.28
N SER A 686 12.49 16.12 -9.36
CA SER A 686 11.49 16.51 -10.37
C SER A 686 10.06 16.36 -9.84
N VAL A 687 9.81 15.37 -8.96
CA VAL A 687 8.56 15.27 -8.20
C VAL A 687 8.40 16.49 -7.28
N ALA A 688 9.46 16.86 -6.55
CA ALA A 688 9.45 18.04 -5.69
C ALA A 688 9.26 19.34 -6.49
N LEU A 689 9.90 19.48 -7.66
CA LEU A 689 9.72 20.61 -8.57
C LEU A 689 8.27 20.72 -9.06
N PHE A 690 7.66 19.61 -9.46
CA PHE A 690 6.25 19.57 -9.85
C PHE A 690 5.36 20.10 -8.72
N GLU A 691 5.56 19.60 -7.50
CA GLU A 691 4.76 20.00 -6.33
C GLU A 691 4.98 21.47 -5.95
N LEU A 692 6.22 21.95 -5.92
CA LEU A 692 6.55 23.34 -5.62
C LEU A 692 6.07 24.33 -6.70
N ALA A 693 5.84 23.86 -7.93
CA ALA A 693 5.32 24.68 -9.01
C ALA A 693 3.78 24.72 -9.02
N THR A 694 3.12 23.61 -8.69
CA THR A 694 1.67 23.41 -8.88
C THR A 694 0.85 23.39 -7.58
N GLY A 695 1.50 23.14 -6.44
CA GLY A 695 0.84 22.88 -5.16
C GLY A 695 0.21 21.49 -5.03
N GLU A 696 0.50 20.58 -5.97
CA GLU A 696 0.00 19.22 -5.97
C GLU A 696 1.11 18.23 -6.35
N LYS A 697 1.10 17.02 -5.78
CA LYS A 697 2.04 15.97 -6.19
C LYS A 697 1.61 15.35 -7.53
N PRO A 698 2.56 14.95 -8.39
CA PRO A 698 2.25 14.27 -9.65
C PRO A 698 1.61 12.90 -9.44
N PHE A 699 1.95 12.22 -8.33
CA PHE A 699 1.39 10.93 -7.93
C PHE A 699 0.75 11.07 -6.54
N LYS A 700 -0.57 10.88 -6.47
CA LYS A 700 -1.38 11.15 -5.26
C LYS A 700 -1.71 9.89 -4.47
N GLY A 701 -1.59 8.71 -5.08
CA GLY A 701 -1.66 7.43 -4.38
C GLY A 701 -3.04 6.97 -3.93
N GLY A 702 -4.10 7.76 -4.14
CA GLY A 702 -5.46 7.35 -3.77
C GLY A 702 -5.56 6.89 -2.31
N GLU A 703 -6.23 5.75 -2.08
CA GLU A 703 -6.54 5.24 -0.74
C GLU A 703 -5.47 4.34 -0.11
N GLY A 704 -4.35 4.06 -0.79
CA GLY A 704 -3.38 3.10 -0.28
C GLY A 704 -1.99 3.21 -0.91
N ILE A 705 -0.98 2.78 -0.16
CA ILE A 705 0.42 2.86 -0.58
C ILE A 705 0.69 2.09 -1.88
N GLY A 706 0.04 0.94 -2.09
CA GLY A 706 0.21 0.15 -3.33
C GLY A 706 -0.19 0.92 -4.59
N THR A 707 -1.26 1.71 -4.54
CA THR A 707 -1.67 2.56 -5.67
C THR A 707 -0.63 3.63 -5.95
N LEU A 708 -0.07 4.26 -4.92
CA LEU A 708 1.01 5.23 -5.09
C LEU A 708 2.25 4.63 -5.75
N LEU A 709 2.68 3.45 -5.29
CA LEU A 709 3.82 2.73 -5.85
C LEU A 709 3.57 2.34 -7.31
N PHE A 710 2.34 1.91 -7.64
CA PHE A 710 1.93 1.64 -9.02
C PHE A 710 1.95 2.90 -9.90
N GLN A 711 1.45 4.04 -9.40
CA GLN A 711 1.49 5.32 -10.14
C GLN A 711 2.91 5.78 -10.44
N ILE A 712 3.79 5.67 -9.43
CA ILE A 712 5.20 6.00 -9.57
C ILE A 712 5.84 5.14 -10.65
N THR A 713 5.53 3.84 -10.72
CA THR A 713 6.18 2.90 -11.65
C THR A 713 5.56 2.88 -13.05
N ASN A 714 4.24 3.01 -13.18
CA ASN A 714 3.52 2.69 -14.42
C ASN A 714 2.68 3.83 -15.00
N GLU A 715 2.14 4.74 -14.18
CA GLU A 715 1.26 5.79 -14.71
C GLU A 715 2.05 7.03 -15.17
N PRO A 716 1.69 7.63 -16.31
CA PRO A 716 2.25 8.92 -16.69
C PRO A 716 1.82 9.98 -15.68
N HIS A 717 2.78 10.80 -15.23
CA HIS A 717 2.47 12.01 -14.49
C HIS A 717 1.59 12.97 -15.31
N PRO A 718 0.70 13.75 -14.66
CA PRO A 718 -0.10 14.77 -15.33
C PRO A 718 0.80 15.86 -15.93
N ASP A 719 0.31 16.51 -16.98
CA ASP A 719 0.96 17.70 -17.54
C ASP A 719 0.92 18.85 -16.52
N PRO A 720 2.08 19.44 -16.13
CA PRO A 720 2.12 20.59 -15.23
C PRO A 720 1.24 21.76 -15.70
N LEU A 721 1.14 21.99 -17.01
CA LEU A 721 0.32 23.07 -17.58
C LEU A 721 -1.19 22.77 -17.50
N ALA A 722 -1.58 21.49 -17.43
CA ALA A 722 -2.97 21.11 -17.19
C ALA A 722 -3.37 21.35 -15.72
N VAL A 723 -2.44 21.23 -14.78
CA VAL A 723 -2.69 21.49 -13.35
C VAL A 723 -2.63 22.99 -13.05
N ARG A 724 -1.67 23.70 -13.67
CA ARG A 724 -1.45 25.12 -13.47
C ARG A 724 -1.11 25.82 -14.81
N PRO A 725 -2.12 26.36 -15.53
CA PRO A 725 -1.92 26.94 -16.86
C PRO A 725 -1.05 28.20 -16.93
N ASP A 726 -0.84 28.91 -15.81
CA ASP A 726 0.01 30.10 -15.73
C ASP A 726 1.52 29.79 -15.61
N LEU A 727 1.91 28.52 -15.61
CA LEU A 727 3.32 28.15 -15.59
C LEU A 727 4.04 28.55 -16.89
N PRO A 728 5.33 28.95 -16.83
CA PRO A 728 6.16 29.15 -18.00
C PRO A 728 6.20 27.93 -18.92
N ALA A 729 5.97 28.12 -20.22
CA ALA A 729 5.99 27.04 -21.20
C ALA A 729 7.33 26.27 -21.23
N CYS A 730 8.44 26.91 -20.86
CA CYS A 730 9.74 26.26 -20.78
C CYS A 730 9.89 25.27 -19.60
N LEU A 731 9.02 25.33 -18.58
CA LEU A 731 9.14 24.49 -17.39
C LEU A 731 8.56 23.08 -17.58
N ALA A 732 7.47 22.93 -18.33
CA ALA A 732 6.82 21.63 -18.52
C ALA A 732 7.74 20.57 -19.16
N PRO A 733 8.50 20.87 -20.24
CA PRO A 733 9.44 19.91 -20.82
C PRO A 733 10.54 19.45 -19.84
N ILE A 734 10.99 20.35 -18.95
CA ILE A 734 12.01 20.06 -17.94
C ILE A 734 11.47 19.03 -16.93
N ILE A 735 10.25 19.27 -16.44
CA ILE A 735 9.57 18.36 -15.52
C ILE A 735 9.30 17.01 -16.19
N HIS A 736 8.84 16.99 -17.45
CA HIS A 736 8.59 15.77 -18.20
C HIS A 736 9.84 14.89 -18.35
N LYS A 737 10.97 15.50 -18.72
CA LYS A 737 12.25 14.79 -18.85
C LYS A 737 12.76 14.28 -17.50
N GLY A 738 12.59 15.06 -16.43
CA GLY A 738 12.95 14.65 -15.08
C GLY A 738 12.10 13.49 -14.52
N LEU A 739 10.83 13.40 -14.91
CA LEU A 739 9.87 12.38 -14.47
C LEU A 739 9.71 11.20 -15.43
N ALA A 740 10.59 11.07 -16.43
CA ALA A 740 10.62 9.91 -17.31
C ALA A 740 10.79 8.61 -16.49
N LYS A 741 10.03 7.56 -16.78
CA LYS A 741 10.06 6.34 -15.96
C LYS A 741 11.37 5.58 -16.15
N ASN A 742 11.86 5.53 -17.38
CA ASN A 742 13.16 4.97 -17.72
C ASN A 742 14.28 5.94 -17.30
N PRO A 743 15.24 5.54 -16.44
CA PRO A 743 16.36 6.38 -16.04
C PRO A 743 17.24 6.88 -17.20
N ASP A 744 17.32 6.14 -18.31
CA ASP A 744 18.13 6.53 -19.47
C ASP A 744 17.51 7.70 -20.28
N GLU A 745 16.22 7.96 -20.09
CA GLU A 745 15.50 9.08 -20.71
C GLU A 745 15.53 10.35 -19.86
N ARG A 746 16.04 10.27 -18.61
CA ARG A 746 16.18 11.39 -17.70
C ARG A 746 17.45 12.19 -17.98
N TYR A 747 17.61 13.30 -17.26
CA TYR A 747 18.90 13.96 -17.18
C TYR A 747 19.95 13.00 -16.62
N ALA A 748 21.07 12.85 -17.33
CA ALA A 748 22.17 12.00 -16.86
C ALA A 748 22.83 12.55 -15.58
N ARG A 749 22.71 13.85 -15.33
CA ARG A 749 23.40 14.59 -14.27
C ARG A 749 22.56 15.74 -13.72
N GLY A 750 22.68 16.01 -12.42
CA GLY A 750 21.96 17.10 -11.76
C GLY A 750 22.32 18.48 -12.34
N GLY A 751 23.58 18.68 -12.75
CA GLY A 751 24.02 19.94 -13.36
C GLY A 751 23.33 20.25 -14.70
N LEU A 752 22.89 19.23 -15.44
CA LEU A 752 22.13 19.44 -16.69
C LEU A 752 20.71 19.94 -16.40
N LEU A 753 20.05 19.36 -15.38
CA LEU A 753 18.76 19.85 -14.91
C LEU A 753 18.87 21.30 -14.39
N ALA A 754 19.90 21.60 -13.60
CA ALA A 754 20.16 22.95 -13.09
C ALA A 754 20.37 23.98 -14.23
N ALA A 755 21.12 23.60 -15.27
CA ALA A 755 21.37 24.45 -16.43
C ALA A 755 20.08 24.79 -17.20
N GLU A 756 19.22 23.80 -17.47
CA GLU A 756 17.94 24.04 -18.17
C GLU A 756 16.98 24.90 -17.34
N LEU A 757 16.91 24.72 -16.02
CA LEU A 757 16.13 25.58 -15.12
C LEU A 757 16.60 27.04 -15.17
N ARG A 758 17.91 27.27 -15.10
CA ARG A 758 18.50 28.63 -15.19
C ARG A 758 18.27 29.26 -16.56
N ALA A 759 18.32 28.48 -17.63
CA ALA A 759 18.02 28.97 -18.98
C ALA A 759 16.55 29.42 -19.09
N CYS A 760 15.61 28.64 -18.54
CA CYS A 760 14.19 29.00 -18.48
C CYS A 760 13.97 30.28 -17.65
N VAL A 761 14.62 30.42 -16.48
CA VAL A 761 14.59 31.67 -15.68
C VAL A 761 15.15 32.86 -16.46
N SER A 762 16.26 32.69 -17.16
CA SER A 762 16.89 33.77 -17.94
C SER A 762 16.02 34.21 -19.12
N ALA A 763 15.34 33.28 -19.78
CA ALA A 763 14.38 33.57 -20.84
C ALA A 763 13.18 34.36 -20.30
N LEU A 764 12.68 34.04 -19.10
CA LEU A 764 11.60 34.78 -18.45
C LEU A 764 12.00 36.21 -18.07
N LYS A 765 13.24 36.41 -17.60
CA LYS A 765 13.78 37.74 -17.29
C LYS A 765 14.03 38.58 -18.54
N SER A 766 14.38 37.94 -19.65
CA SER A 766 14.66 38.60 -20.94
C SER A 766 13.38 38.86 -21.76
N GLY A 767 12.31 38.08 -21.55
CA GLY A 767 11.05 38.11 -22.30
C GLY A 767 10.02 39.17 -21.90
N GLY A 768 10.42 40.19 -21.12
CA GLY A 768 9.65 41.43 -20.94
C GLY A 768 9.75 42.39 -22.15
N ALA A 769 10.65 42.11 -23.09
CA ALA A 769 10.78 42.80 -24.36
C ALA A 769 10.91 41.76 -25.48
N ALA A 770 10.16 41.97 -26.58
CA ALA A 770 10.08 41.14 -27.78
C ALA A 770 9.23 39.85 -27.65
N ARG A 771 7.93 40.03 -27.94
CA ARG A 771 7.15 39.00 -28.64
C ARG A 771 7.70 38.84 -30.05
N ASP A 772 7.66 37.59 -30.52
CA ASP A 772 7.86 37.12 -31.90
C ASP A 772 9.26 36.59 -32.25
N SER A 773 9.45 35.28 -32.07
CA SER A 773 10.24 34.45 -32.99
C SER A 773 10.06 32.96 -32.65
N THR A 774 9.56 32.21 -33.62
CA THR A 774 9.51 30.74 -33.67
C THR A 774 10.90 30.15 -33.52
N VAL A 775 11.18 29.43 -32.42
CA VAL A 775 12.42 28.66 -32.27
C VAL A 775 12.18 27.22 -32.72
N ARG A 776 12.83 26.88 -33.83
CA ARG A 776 12.96 25.55 -34.41
C ARG A 776 13.99 24.76 -33.57
N LEU A 777 13.62 23.58 -33.06
CA LEU A 777 14.53 22.69 -32.32
C LEU A 777 15.66 22.17 -33.23
N PRO A 778 16.92 22.06 -32.75
CA PRO A 778 17.99 21.38 -33.47
C PRO A 778 17.88 19.84 -33.29
N PRO A 779 18.25 19.04 -34.29
CA PRO A 779 18.24 17.58 -34.17
C PRO A 779 19.36 17.07 -33.25
N PRO A 780 19.18 15.93 -32.57
CA PRO A 780 20.16 15.39 -31.64
C PRO A 780 21.35 14.79 -32.41
N ALA A 781 22.57 15.18 -32.01
CA ALA A 781 23.82 14.60 -32.48
C ALA A 781 24.33 13.54 -31.49
N GLY A 782 24.67 12.34 -31.97
CA GLY A 782 25.54 11.42 -31.23
C GLY A 782 25.29 9.91 -31.38
N ALA A 783 25.48 9.36 -32.59
CA ALA A 783 25.99 7.99 -32.76
C ALA A 783 27.20 8.07 -33.73
N PRO A 784 28.26 7.28 -33.53
CA PRO A 784 29.56 7.53 -34.16
C PRO A 784 29.60 7.08 -35.61
N ALA A 785 30.37 7.81 -36.43
CA ALA A 785 30.65 7.49 -37.82
C ALA A 785 31.86 6.56 -37.96
N ALA A 786 31.76 5.57 -38.83
CA ALA A 786 32.88 5.00 -39.57
C ALA A 786 32.42 4.62 -41.00
N ASP A 787 33.02 5.36 -41.93
CA ASP A 787 33.36 5.07 -43.33
C ASP A 787 32.32 4.88 -44.45
N SER A 788 32.58 5.69 -45.47
CA SER A 788 31.87 6.00 -46.71
C SER A 788 32.26 5.13 -47.88
N ILE A 789 31.30 4.78 -48.76
CA ILE A 789 31.49 4.62 -50.21
C ILE A 789 30.27 5.20 -50.96
N MET A 790 30.56 5.91 -52.05
CA MET A 790 29.73 6.54 -53.09
C MET A 790 28.50 5.68 -53.53
N ASP A 791 27.36 6.20 -54.00
CA ASP A 791 27.22 6.99 -55.22
C ASP A 791 25.78 7.55 -55.44
N ALA A 792 25.72 8.59 -56.27
CA ALA A 792 24.67 9.00 -57.23
C ALA A 792 23.23 9.47 -56.82
N ALA A 793 22.97 10.73 -57.23
CA ALA A 793 21.80 11.23 -57.99
C ALA A 793 20.80 12.19 -57.28
N ALA A 794 20.58 13.30 -57.99
CA ALA A 794 19.90 14.54 -57.61
C ALA A 794 18.35 14.50 -57.80
N PRO A 795 17.61 15.52 -57.30
CA PRO A 795 16.15 15.47 -57.08
C PRO A 795 15.33 16.17 -58.18
N LEU A 796 14.06 15.79 -58.30
CA LEU A 796 13.01 16.50 -59.04
C LEU A 796 11.67 16.50 -58.26
N PRO A 797 10.74 17.44 -58.54
CA PRO A 797 10.16 18.32 -57.53
C PRO A 797 8.69 18.03 -57.19
N ALA A 798 8.21 18.70 -56.13
CA ALA A 798 6.82 18.70 -55.67
C ALA A 798 5.82 19.27 -56.69
N PRO A 799 4.55 18.82 -56.68
CA PRO A 799 3.43 19.61 -57.14
C PRO A 799 2.59 20.15 -55.98
N GLY A 800 2.24 21.43 -56.11
CA GLY A 800 1.39 22.18 -55.19
C GLY A 800 -0.11 21.92 -55.36
N ALA A 801 -0.85 22.60 -54.47
CA ALA A 801 -2.28 22.55 -54.17
C ALA A 801 -3.27 22.64 -55.35
N SER A 802 -4.39 21.92 -55.22
CA SER A 802 -5.76 22.47 -55.13
C SER A 802 -6.79 21.48 -55.69
N ALA A 803 -7.74 21.02 -54.86
CA ALA A 803 -9.17 20.88 -55.18
C ALA A 803 -9.92 20.24 -54.00
N ALA A 804 -10.99 20.90 -53.56
CA ALA A 804 -11.92 20.43 -52.55
C ALA A 804 -12.78 19.25 -53.06
N ALA A 805 -13.13 18.33 -52.15
CA ALA A 805 -14.12 17.27 -52.35
C ALA A 805 -14.85 16.96 -51.00
N PRO A 806 -16.06 16.39 -51.03
CA PRO A 806 -17.18 16.83 -50.20
C PRO A 806 -17.40 16.04 -48.89
N VAL A 807 -18.20 16.66 -48.00
CA VAL A 807 -18.77 16.10 -46.77
C VAL A 807 -19.66 14.90 -47.09
N LEU A 808 -19.37 13.74 -46.51
CA LEU A 808 -20.21 12.53 -46.55
C LEU A 808 -21.20 12.57 -45.36
N LEU A 809 -22.50 12.48 -45.65
CA LEU A 809 -23.57 12.26 -44.67
C LEU A 809 -23.55 10.82 -44.13
N PRO A 810 -24.06 10.57 -42.90
CA PRO A 810 -24.18 9.24 -42.33
C PRO A 810 -25.33 8.43 -42.95
N PRO A 811 -25.26 7.07 -42.95
CA PRO A 811 -26.25 6.21 -43.58
C PRO A 811 -27.56 6.10 -42.75
N PRO A 812 -28.71 5.81 -43.39
CA PRO A 812 -29.99 5.70 -42.70
C PRO A 812 -30.15 4.34 -41.99
N ALA A 813 -30.97 4.37 -40.94
CA ALA A 813 -31.33 3.26 -40.08
C ALA A 813 -31.93 2.06 -40.84
N ALA A 814 -31.51 0.86 -40.44
CA ALA A 814 -32.09 -0.40 -40.90
C ALA A 814 -33.44 -0.64 -40.22
N THR A 815 -34.48 -0.81 -41.03
CA THR A 815 -35.82 -1.26 -40.65
C THR A 815 -35.85 -2.75 -40.33
N GLU A 816 -36.59 -3.13 -39.27
CA GLU A 816 -36.89 -4.50 -38.85
C GLU A 816 -37.50 -5.37 -39.97
N PRO A 817 -37.23 -6.69 -39.99
CA PRO A 817 -37.95 -7.63 -40.85
C PRO A 817 -39.21 -8.17 -40.14
N ALA A 818 -40.33 -8.17 -40.86
CA ALA A 818 -41.59 -8.81 -40.48
C ALA A 818 -41.49 -10.36 -40.51
N PRO A 819 -42.33 -11.10 -39.75
CA PRO A 819 -42.15 -12.53 -39.50
C PRO A 819 -42.60 -13.40 -40.68
N GLN A 820 -41.77 -14.38 -41.04
CA GLN A 820 -42.13 -15.40 -42.04
C GLN A 820 -42.93 -16.55 -41.41
N ALA A 821 -43.96 -16.95 -42.14
CA ALA A 821 -44.93 -17.97 -41.81
C ALA A 821 -44.32 -19.38 -41.72
N THR A 822 -44.84 -20.13 -40.75
CA THR A 822 -44.59 -21.55 -40.49
C THR A 822 -45.15 -22.43 -41.60
N VAL A 823 -44.28 -23.16 -42.30
CA VAL A 823 -44.67 -24.31 -43.13
C VAL A 823 -44.61 -25.56 -42.25
N ARG A 824 -45.78 -26.11 -41.93
CA ARG A 824 -45.93 -27.45 -41.34
C ARG A 824 -45.63 -28.51 -42.41
N LEU A 825 -44.66 -29.37 -42.15
CA LEU A 825 -44.50 -30.66 -42.82
C LEU A 825 -44.86 -31.76 -41.82
N ALA A 826 -45.81 -32.59 -42.22
CA ALA A 826 -46.37 -33.68 -41.45
C ALA A 826 -45.53 -34.97 -41.60
N ALA A 827 -45.48 -35.70 -40.49
CA ALA A 827 -45.41 -37.15 -40.30
C ALA A 827 -44.81 -38.05 -41.39
N ALA A 828 -43.79 -38.82 -40.99
CA ALA A 828 -43.64 -40.23 -41.35
C ALA A 828 -42.94 -40.98 -40.19
N GLU A 829 -43.74 -41.69 -39.39
CA GLU A 829 -43.30 -42.80 -38.54
C GLU A 829 -42.78 -43.93 -39.44
N GLN A 830 -41.63 -44.50 -39.09
CA GLN A 830 -41.24 -45.83 -39.55
C GLN A 830 -41.08 -46.76 -38.34
N GLU A 831 -41.76 -47.88 -38.49
CA GLU A 831 -41.93 -48.99 -37.56
C GLU A 831 -40.61 -49.66 -37.18
N LYS A 832 -40.64 -50.19 -35.96
CA LYS A 832 -39.74 -51.23 -35.45
C LYS A 832 -40.23 -52.61 -35.92
N PRO A 833 -39.34 -53.62 -35.95
CA PRO A 833 -39.12 -54.42 -34.72
C PRO A 833 -37.73 -54.25 -34.09
#